data_AF-A0A127TTZ0-F1
#
_entry.id   AF-A0A127TTZ0-F1
#
_cell.length_a   1.000
_cell.length_b   1.000
_cell.length_c   1.000
_cell.angle_alpha   90.00
_cell.angle_beta   90.00
_cell.angle_gamma   90.00
#
_symmetry.space_group_name_H-M   'P 1'
#
loop_
_entity.id
_entity.type
_entity.pdbx_description
1 polymer ?
#
loop_
_entity_poly.entity_id
_entity_poly.type
_entity_poly.pdbx_seq_one_letter_code
_entity_poly.pdbx_strand_id
1 'polypeptide(L)'
;MKKWLFKLALVAMTFLLLPIQAVQACCGFIIGRQLTKDGTTLFGRTEDYPYYPNGGKHNKNYVVVDAKTYNEGDQIEDESNGFTYPHATNEMKYTATYDSARGDGSNGAFGEHGFNEAGVSMTATVTAIPNKKVLTTDPLKADGLPEAAMLDVILPRVKTAREGVELLAKVIEEKGSAEGNVVVFADQNETWYMEILSGHQYVAVKVPEDKYAVFANTYYLGHVDLNDTENVIASKDVEKVAKESGNYKTDKDGNFHIAKSYGPEKYAEGDRSRTYAGITLLDPDSKVTYEDDEYELFRSPTDPNKKYTLEDAFALQRNRFEHLNGRFVPDDQIGVKKQGDDGSNDTVRKDQYKYALGNENVIDAHVYQINPNLPKSFGGTVWIGMGPSRNTPYVPFYGNVKDTYEAFKPQTATYDPNSWYWTVWHIDQMAINNQDLFGKSIQNHWKALEEQLIIEQKVSDAKYAALKADEAAAKGAEDQVTAEAIARSERLFKQFKQYEAELSATLKEAGRTDDPYRASLPDDYKEPTDATTTTAPSTEPSTDATTTTEPSVEPSTDATTTTEPSVEPSTDATTTTEPSVEPSTDATTTTEPSVDPSTDVTTTTDASVEPSTDVTTTTEASAEPSTDATTTTEASVESSTDATTTNEPSTDATTTTVPSTEPSKNETKPTQPSTEPNKDVNTSTKIVPAPTTNNRPVLPTNSYILVDPLTGITLQNPDFAQGGFNLAVSVLKDVQALKGKDYKIYDIQLSNQNGAVHQFSPTVVTMPVDPTKEVESVVGIGEDGKVETYQFSLNEDKSKVTFTTNHFSSYGVVYKTAAKVEEKTESKKLPSTGQTISMVGIIGGVLISALGFAFYVEKRKQNKA
;
A
#
# COMPACT_ATOMS: atom_id res chain seq x y z
N MET A 1 -56.88 2.83 21.68
CA MET A 1 -55.60 3.12 22.36
C MET A 1 -54.61 1.95 22.24
N LYS A 2 -54.58 0.91 23.10
CA LYS A 2 -53.48 -0.10 23.09
C LYS A 2 -53.09 -0.68 21.70
N LYS A 3 -54.03 -1.15 20.88
CA LYS A 3 -53.74 -1.66 19.51
C LYS A 3 -53.20 -0.61 18.52
N TRP A 4 -53.41 0.69 18.78
CA TRP A 4 -52.87 1.78 17.95
C TRP A 4 -51.45 2.16 18.41
N LEU A 5 -51.23 2.26 19.73
CA LEU A 5 -49.90 2.42 20.32
C LEU A 5 -48.95 1.28 19.92
N PHE A 6 -49.43 0.03 19.90
CA PHE A 6 -48.62 -1.11 19.45
C PHE A 6 -48.24 -1.04 17.97
N LYS A 7 -49.12 -0.53 17.10
CA LYS A 7 -48.79 -0.29 15.69
C LYS A 7 -47.83 0.89 15.49
N LEU A 8 -47.98 1.96 16.27
CA LEU A 8 -47.03 3.08 16.31
C LEU A 8 -45.65 2.63 16.81
N ALA A 9 -45.59 1.78 17.84
CA ALA A 9 -44.35 1.17 18.32
C ALA A 9 -43.71 0.25 17.26
N LEU A 10 -44.49 -0.56 16.55
CA LEU A 10 -43.97 -1.39 15.45
C LEU A 10 -43.37 -0.53 14.33
N VAL A 11 -44.10 0.50 13.88
CA VAL A 11 -43.61 1.43 12.84
C VAL A 11 -42.38 2.20 13.30
N ALA A 12 -42.34 2.65 14.56
CA ALA A 12 -41.15 3.26 15.13
C ALA A 12 -39.95 2.28 15.18
N MET A 13 -40.19 1.00 15.50
CA MET A 13 -39.18 -0.06 15.37
C MET A 13 -38.74 -0.26 13.91
N THR A 14 -39.64 -0.22 12.93
CA THR A 14 -39.25 -0.29 11.51
C THR A 14 -38.40 0.91 11.08
N PHE A 15 -38.64 2.11 11.62
CA PHE A 15 -37.79 3.29 11.39
C PHE A 15 -36.47 3.27 12.19
N LEU A 16 -36.39 2.49 13.27
CA LEU A 16 -35.15 2.23 14.03
C LEU A 16 -34.36 1.01 13.51
N LEU A 17 -34.98 0.20 12.65
CA LEU A 17 -34.38 -0.93 11.92
C LEU A 17 -34.08 -0.57 10.45
N LEU A 18 -34.23 0.70 10.07
CA LEU A 18 -33.53 1.21 8.89
C LEU A 18 -32.04 1.26 9.27
N PRO A 19 -31.12 0.60 8.52
CA PRO A 19 -29.71 0.85 8.70
C PRO A 19 -29.46 2.35 8.48
N ILE A 20 -28.90 3.01 9.49
CA ILE A 20 -28.41 4.37 9.34
C ILE A 20 -27.23 4.27 8.38
N GLN A 21 -27.43 4.67 7.12
CA GLN A 21 -26.38 4.64 6.11
C GLN A 21 -25.11 5.27 6.68
N ALA A 22 -24.04 4.48 6.70
CA ALA A 22 -22.88 4.76 7.52
C ALA A 22 -22.19 6.06 7.09
N VAL A 23 -21.68 6.80 8.07
CA VAL A 23 -20.70 7.85 7.81
C VAL A 23 -19.35 7.14 7.63
N GLN A 24 -19.22 6.48 6.47
CA GLN A 24 -17.98 5.85 6.03
C GLN A 24 -16.88 6.91 5.89
N ALA A 25 -15.64 6.49 6.15
CA ALA A 25 -14.50 7.38 6.36
C ALA A 25 -13.31 7.14 5.42
N CYS A 26 -13.45 6.19 4.50
CA CYS A 26 -12.49 5.85 3.46
C CYS A 26 -12.13 7.08 2.59
N CYS A 27 -10.84 7.33 2.33
CA CYS A 27 -10.42 8.37 1.39
C CYS A 27 -9.48 7.81 0.32
N GLY A 28 -9.88 7.97 -0.95
CA GLY A 28 -9.18 7.47 -2.12
C GLY A 28 -8.37 8.54 -2.85
N PHE A 29 -7.41 8.09 -3.63
CA PHE A 29 -6.59 8.93 -4.50
C PHE A 29 -6.14 8.18 -5.75
N ILE A 30 -5.81 8.95 -6.80
CA ILE A 30 -5.15 8.45 -8.01
C ILE A 30 -4.08 9.47 -8.43
N ILE A 31 -2.94 9.02 -8.95
CA ILE A 31 -1.90 9.83 -9.58
C ILE A 31 -1.54 9.14 -10.90
N GLY A 32 -1.88 9.79 -12.00
CA GLY A 32 -1.60 9.32 -13.36
C GLY A 32 -0.10 9.20 -13.61
N ARG A 33 0.29 8.23 -14.44
CA ARG A 33 1.70 7.85 -14.65
C ARG A 33 2.58 8.92 -15.30
N GLN A 34 2.01 9.95 -15.94
CA GLN A 34 2.80 11.08 -16.44
C GLN A 34 3.14 12.08 -15.34
N LEU A 35 2.54 11.97 -14.14
CA LEU A 35 2.85 12.76 -12.95
C LEU A 35 3.78 12.06 -11.94
N THR A 36 4.18 10.80 -12.14
CA THR A 36 5.08 10.10 -11.18
C THR A 36 6.56 10.18 -11.59
N LYS A 37 7.49 10.04 -10.62
CA LYS A 37 8.96 10.08 -10.89
C LYS A 37 9.46 8.84 -11.67
N ASP A 38 8.73 7.73 -11.62
CA ASP A 38 9.13 6.43 -12.20
C ASP A 38 8.28 5.96 -13.39
N GLY A 39 7.20 6.68 -13.74
CA GLY A 39 6.30 6.30 -14.85
C GLY A 39 5.32 5.19 -14.51
N THR A 40 5.11 4.89 -13.23
CA THR A 40 4.05 3.99 -12.73
C THR A 40 2.77 4.77 -12.44
N THR A 41 1.59 4.14 -12.55
CA THR A 41 0.35 4.73 -12.00
C THR A 41 0.29 4.42 -10.50
N LEU A 42 -0.03 5.42 -9.66
CA LEU A 42 -0.28 5.21 -8.23
C LEU A 42 -1.77 5.41 -7.93
N PHE A 43 -2.42 4.51 -7.19
CA PHE A 43 -3.78 4.73 -6.66
C PHE A 43 -4.04 3.91 -5.41
N GLY A 44 -5.11 4.21 -4.69
CA GLY A 44 -5.58 3.43 -3.54
C GLY A 44 -6.46 4.23 -2.61
N ARG A 45 -6.78 3.69 -1.44
CA ARG A 45 -7.57 4.37 -0.39
C ARG A 45 -7.13 3.95 1.02
N THR A 46 -7.55 4.71 2.02
CA THR A 46 -7.80 4.15 3.35
C THR A 46 -9.12 3.39 3.35
N GLU A 47 -9.17 2.30 4.11
CA GLU A 47 -10.40 1.66 4.57
C GLU A 47 -10.60 2.03 6.04
N ASP A 48 -11.79 2.50 6.40
CA ASP A 48 -12.07 3.08 7.70
C ASP A 48 -13.31 2.46 8.35
N TYR A 49 -13.21 2.04 9.61
CA TYR A 49 -14.26 1.38 10.38
C TYR A 49 -14.65 2.21 11.62
N PRO A 50 -15.53 3.23 11.48
CA PRO A 50 -15.87 4.17 12.56
C PRO A 50 -16.99 3.68 13.50
N TYR A 51 -17.26 2.37 13.54
CA TYR A 51 -18.44 1.81 14.21
C TYR A 51 -18.22 1.59 15.71
N TYR A 52 -18.66 2.57 16.52
CA TYR A 52 -18.74 2.44 17.97
C TYR A 52 -19.56 1.19 18.38
N PRO A 53 -19.10 0.36 19.36
CA PRO A 53 -18.01 0.59 20.30
C PRO A 53 -16.62 0.09 19.87
N ASN A 54 -16.44 -0.27 18.58
CA ASN A 54 -15.25 -0.93 18.04
C ASN A 54 -14.50 -0.06 16.99
N GLY A 55 -14.61 1.27 17.08
CA GLY A 55 -14.01 2.20 16.11
C GLY A 55 -12.52 1.97 15.93
N GLY A 56 -12.09 1.63 14.71
CA GLY A 56 -10.70 1.29 14.40
C GLY A 56 -10.16 0.01 15.07
N LYS A 57 -11.02 -0.89 15.57
CA LYS A 57 -10.64 -2.15 16.25
C LYS A 57 -11.10 -3.39 15.47
N HIS A 58 -10.92 -3.37 14.16
CA HIS A 58 -11.51 -4.35 13.24
C HIS A 58 -10.41 -4.95 12.36
N ASN A 59 -10.11 -6.22 12.60
CA ASN A 59 -8.94 -6.93 12.06
C ASN A 59 -9.17 -7.34 10.60
N LYS A 60 -8.19 -7.09 9.73
CA LYS A 60 -8.22 -7.45 8.30
C LYS A 60 -7.29 -8.65 8.01
N ASN A 61 -7.58 -9.40 6.96
CA ASN A 61 -6.76 -10.51 6.48
C ASN A 61 -6.39 -10.37 5.01
N TYR A 62 -5.11 -10.14 4.70
CA TYR A 62 -4.60 -10.23 3.34
C TYR A 62 -4.34 -11.70 2.96
N VAL A 63 -5.08 -12.21 1.97
CA VAL A 63 -5.07 -13.62 1.55
C VAL A 63 -5.06 -13.77 0.03
N VAL A 64 -4.82 -15.00 -0.44
CA VAL A 64 -5.07 -15.42 -1.82
C VAL A 64 -6.32 -16.31 -1.84
N VAL A 65 -7.20 -16.05 -2.80
CA VAL A 65 -8.35 -16.89 -3.16
C VAL A 65 -7.98 -17.65 -4.42
N ASP A 66 -8.02 -18.98 -4.35
CA ASP A 66 -7.65 -19.87 -5.45
C ASP A 66 -8.60 -19.77 -6.66
N ALA A 67 -8.05 -20.01 -7.85
CA ALA A 67 -8.84 -20.17 -9.07
C ALA A 67 -9.78 -21.38 -8.95
N LYS A 68 -11.03 -21.25 -9.40
CA LYS A 68 -12.07 -22.25 -9.17
C LYS A 68 -13.01 -22.41 -10.38
N THR A 69 -13.32 -23.66 -10.70
CA THR A 69 -14.34 -24.05 -11.66
C THR A 69 -15.67 -24.27 -10.94
N TYR A 70 -16.76 -23.78 -11.52
CA TYR A 70 -18.12 -23.84 -10.97
C TYR A 70 -19.07 -24.54 -11.94
N ASN A 71 -20.14 -25.13 -11.40
CA ASN A 71 -21.20 -25.77 -12.18
C ASN A 71 -22.15 -24.73 -12.76
N GLU A 72 -22.88 -25.10 -13.82
CA GLU A 72 -23.95 -24.25 -14.35
C GLU A 72 -25.06 -24.09 -13.29
N GLY A 73 -25.33 -22.84 -12.90
CA GLY A 73 -26.33 -22.49 -11.89
C GLY A 73 -25.79 -22.19 -10.49
N ASP A 74 -24.51 -22.50 -10.19
CA ASP A 74 -23.88 -22.13 -8.92
C ASP A 74 -23.93 -20.58 -8.75
N GLN A 75 -24.31 -20.10 -7.56
CA GLN A 75 -24.39 -18.67 -7.24
C GLN A 75 -23.34 -18.31 -6.18
N ILE A 76 -22.82 -17.08 -6.25
CA ILE A 76 -22.30 -16.39 -5.05
C ILE A 76 -23.49 -15.78 -4.31
N GLU A 77 -23.47 -15.86 -2.99
CA GLU A 77 -24.48 -15.31 -2.06
C GLU A 77 -23.75 -14.48 -0.99
N ASP A 78 -24.21 -13.26 -0.72
CA ASP A 78 -23.63 -12.39 0.30
C ASP A 78 -24.35 -12.54 1.65
N GLU A 79 -23.58 -12.77 2.72
CA GLU A 79 -24.11 -12.99 4.07
C GLU A 79 -24.70 -11.72 4.73
N SER A 80 -24.37 -10.51 4.26
CA SER A 80 -24.84 -9.25 4.86
C SER A 80 -26.25 -8.85 4.41
N ASN A 81 -26.61 -9.09 3.14
CA ASN A 81 -27.90 -8.67 2.58
C ASN A 81 -28.63 -9.71 1.70
N GLY A 82 -28.05 -10.88 1.45
CA GLY A 82 -28.65 -11.91 0.59
C GLY A 82 -28.58 -11.59 -0.91
N PHE A 83 -27.72 -10.66 -1.33
CA PHE A 83 -27.41 -10.47 -2.75
C PHE A 83 -26.91 -11.77 -3.37
N THR A 84 -27.39 -12.08 -4.57
CA THR A 84 -26.98 -13.29 -5.31
C THR A 84 -26.62 -12.97 -6.76
N TYR A 85 -25.60 -13.65 -7.30
CA TYR A 85 -25.20 -13.55 -8.70
C TYR A 85 -24.61 -14.88 -9.19
N PRO A 86 -24.77 -15.29 -10.46
CA PRO A 86 -24.17 -16.53 -10.95
C PRO A 86 -22.64 -16.49 -10.94
N HIS A 87 -22.02 -17.58 -10.51
CA HIS A 87 -20.61 -17.82 -10.75
C HIS A 87 -20.33 -17.94 -12.26
N ALA A 88 -19.16 -17.49 -12.69
CA ALA A 88 -18.64 -17.82 -14.01
C ALA A 88 -18.08 -19.25 -13.97
N THR A 89 -18.19 -19.98 -15.08
CA THR A 89 -17.76 -21.39 -15.16
C THR A 89 -16.31 -21.61 -14.72
N ASN A 90 -15.44 -20.62 -14.93
CA ASN A 90 -14.11 -20.57 -14.35
C ASN A 90 -13.83 -19.16 -13.83
N GLU A 91 -13.39 -19.08 -12.58
CA GLU A 91 -13.03 -17.85 -11.87
C GLU A 91 -11.53 -17.88 -11.54
N MET A 92 -10.85 -16.76 -11.80
CA MET A 92 -9.39 -16.65 -11.71
C MET A 92 -8.92 -16.50 -10.26
N LYS A 93 -7.68 -16.88 -9.99
CA LYS A 93 -7.01 -16.61 -8.71
C LYS A 93 -6.92 -15.10 -8.49
N TYR A 94 -7.21 -14.64 -7.27
CA TYR A 94 -7.06 -13.24 -6.86
C TYR A 94 -6.57 -13.09 -5.42
N THR A 95 -6.01 -11.94 -5.09
CA THR A 95 -5.73 -11.52 -3.71
C THR A 95 -6.92 -10.74 -3.15
N ALA A 96 -7.18 -10.82 -1.86
CA ALA A 96 -8.21 -10.03 -1.17
C ALA A 96 -7.74 -9.60 0.22
N THR A 97 -8.25 -8.48 0.73
CA THR A 97 -7.99 -7.97 2.09
C THR A 97 -9.29 -8.00 2.88
N TYR A 98 -9.66 -9.20 3.31
CA TYR A 98 -10.96 -9.50 3.90
C TYR A 98 -11.15 -8.97 5.32
N ASP A 99 -12.40 -8.75 5.73
CA ASP A 99 -12.78 -8.67 7.16
C ASP A 99 -12.48 -9.99 7.88
N SER A 100 -11.85 -9.94 9.05
CA SER A 100 -11.62 -11.13 9.87
C SER A 100 -12.93 -11.78 10.34
N ALA A 101 -13.96 -10.98 10.62
CA ALA A 101 -15.30 -11.41 10.97
C ALA A 101 -16.14 -11.64 9.69
N ARG A 102 -15.98 -12.81 9.07
CA ARG A 102 -16.72 -13.25 7.86
C ARG A 102 -16.96 -14.75 7.87
N GLY A 103 -18.01 -15.22 7.18
CA GLY A 103 -18.29 -16.65 7.02
C GLY A 103 -18.92 -17.31 8.25
N ASP A 104 -19.56 -16.50 9.11
CA ASP A 104 -20.36 -16.97 10.25
C ASP A 104 -21.86 -16.65 10.10
N GLY A 105 -22.26 -16.07 8.95
CA GLY A 105 -23.63 -15.65 8.66
C GLY A 105 -24.07 -14.36 9.37
N SER A 106 -23.16 -13.57 9.95
CA SER A 106 -23.47 -12.32 10.64
C SER A 106 -22.95 -11.05 9.97
N ASN A 107 -21.98 -11.17 9.06
CA ASN A 107 -21.34 -10.07 8.35
C ASN A 107 -20.93 -10.51 6.93
N GLY A 108 -20.86 -9.57 6.00
CA GLY A 108 -20.41 -9.84 4.62
C GLY A 108 -18.90 -10.11 4.54
N ALA A 109 -18.41 -10.45 3.35
CA ALA A 109 -17.00 -10.82 3.19
C ALA A 109 -16.02 -9.62 3.34
N PHE A 110 -16.39 -8.47 2.75
CA PHE A 110 -15.58 -7.24 2.68
C PHE A 110 -14.16 -7.52 2.17
N GLY A 111 -14.05 -7.99 0.93
CA GLY A 111 -12.77 -8.29 0.27
C GLY A 111 -11.92 -7.06 -0.08
N GLU A 112 -12.56 -5.89 -0.14
CA GLU A 112 -11.98 -4.53 -0.25
C GLU A 112 -11.11 -4.19 -1.47
N HIS A 113 -10.03 -4.92 -1.70
CA HIS A 113 -9.11 -4.65 -2.80
C HIS A 113 -8.28 -5.88 -3.17
N GLY A 114 -7.88 -5.97 -4.43
CA GLY A 114 -7.15 -7.13 -4.92
C GLY A 114 -6.40 -6.94 -6.23
N PHE A 115 -5.56 -7.92 -6.56
CA PHE A 115 -5.09 -8.23 -7.92
C PHE A 115 -5.67 -9.58 -8.33
N ASN A 116 -5.97 -9.79 -9.61
CA ASN A 116 -6.16 -11.13 -10.18
C ASN A 116 -4.95 -11.59 -10.99
N GLU A 117 -4.88 -12.88 -11.34
CA GLU A 117 -3.76 -13.45 -12.11
C GLU A 117 -3.69 -12.98 -13.58
N ALA A 118 -4.70 -12.26 -14.06
CA ALA A 118 -4.66 -11.52 -15.32
C ALA A 118 -4.04 -10.11 -15.15
N GLY A 119 -3.61 -9.72 -13.95
CA GLY A 119 -2.96 -8.44 -13.67
C GLY A 119 -3.92 -7.24 -13.58
N VAL A 120 -5.22 -7.49 -13.49
CA VAL A 120 -6.20 -6.45 -13.15
C VAL A 120 -6.17 -6.22 -11.65
N SER A 121 -6.26 -4.96 -11.24
CA SER A 121 -6.41 -4.52 -9.86
C SER A 121 -7.72 -3.77 -9.67
N MET A 122 -8.28 -3.87 -8.48
CA MET A 122 -9.56 -3.27 -8.07
C MET A 122 -9.46 -2.82 -6.62
N THR A 123 -10.04 -1.67 -6.31
CA THR A 123 -10.36 -1.26 -4.93
C THR A 123 -11.79 -0.74 -4.85
N ALA A 124 -12.55 -1.31 -3.91
CA ALA A 124 -13.98 -1.14 -3.73
C ALA A 124 -14.28 -1.15 -2.22
N THR A 125 -14.69 -0.04 -1.58
CA THR A 125 -15.07 1.24 -2.17
C THR A 125 -14.65 2.47 -1.36
N VAL A 126 -14.90 3.66 -1.94
CA VAL A 126 -15.13 4.87 -1.16
C VAL A 126 -16.61 5.20 -1.27
N THR A 127 -17.39 4.93 -0.21
CA THR A 127 -18.85 5.14 -0.18
C THR A 127 -19.24 6.59 -0.48
N ALA A 128 -20.26 6.83 -1.29
CA ALA A 128 -20.73 8.16 -1.68
C ALA A 128 -22.27 8.21 -1.69
N ILE A 129 -22.87 9.07 -0.86
CA ILE A 129 -24.32 8.96 -0.55
C ILE A 129 -25.18 9.72 -1.58
N PRO A 130 -26.12 9.06 -2.29
CA PRO A 130 -27.06 9.73 -3.20
C PRO A 130 -28.05 10.63 -2.45
N ASN A 131 -28.45 11.76 -3.06
CA ASN A 131 -29.45 12.62 -2.45
C ASN A 131 -30.85 12.03 -2.49
N LYS A 132 -31.66 12.45 -1.51
CA LYS A 132 -33.02 11.94 -1.26
C LYS A 132 -34.01 12.16 -2.39
N LYS A 133 -33.74 13.05 -3.37
CA LYS A 133 -34.60 13.21 -4.54
C LYS A 133 -34.33 12.11 -5.57
N VAL A 134 -33.06 11.88 -5.90
CA VAL A 134 -32.68 10.77 -6.80
C VAL A 134 -33.16 9.44 -6.22
N LEU A 135 -33.01 9.21 -4.91
CA LEU A 135 -33.52 8.02 -4.23
C LEU A 135 -35.05 7.87 -4.24
N THR A 136 -35.82 8.88 -4.66
CA THR A 136 -37.27 8.73 -4.93
C THR A 136 -37.61 8.41 -6.39
N THR A 137 -36.65 8.53 -7.31
CA THR A 137 -36.76 8.16 -8.72
C THR A 137 -36.12 6.79 -8.99
N ASP A 138 -34.92 6.58 -8.44
CA ASP A 138 -34.13 5.35 -8.57
C ASP A 138 -33.57 4.93 -7.19
N PRO A 139 -34.38 4.24 -6.36
CA PRO A 139 -33.97 3.83 -5.02
C PRO A 139 -32.90 2.73 -5.05
N LEU A 140 -31.96 2.81 -4.09
CA LEU A 140 -31.04 1.71 -3.77
C LEU A 140 -31.80 0.43 -3.40
N LYS A 141 -31.19 -0.72 -3.69
CA LYS A 141 -31.78 -2.05 -3.55
C LYS A 141 -31.27 -2.74 -2.29
N ALA A 142 -32.16 -3.03 -1.34
CA ALA A 142 -31.75 -3.73 -0.12
C ALA A 142 -31.05 -5.09 -0.41
N ASP A 143 -31.46 -5.73 -1.51
CA ASP A 143 -31.00 -7.00 -2.08
C ASP A 143 -30.07 -6.83 -3.31
N GLY A 144 -29.61 -5.60 -3.59
CA GLY A 144 -28.65 -5.30 -4.66
C GLY A 144 -27.20 -5.46 -4.20
N LEU A 145 -26.25 -5.26 -5.12
CA LEU A 145 -24.82 -5.43 -4.86
C LEU A 145 -24.31 -4.48 -3.75
N PRO A 146 -23.80 -4.98 -2.61
CA PRO A 146 -23.15 -4.19 -1.57
C PRO A 146 -21.63 -4.10 -1.79
N GLU A 147 -20.96 -3.21 -1.07
CA GLU A 147 -19.49 -3.15 -0.92
C GLU A 147 -18.91 -4.53 -0.56
N ALA A 148 -19.52 -5.21 0.43
CA ALA A 148 -19.04 -6.45 1.02
C ALA A 148 -18.74 -7.60 0.02
N ALA A 149 -19.49 -7.68 -1.07
CA ALA A 149 -19.33 -8.70 -2.12
C ALA A 149 -18.71 -8.15 -3.41
N MET A 150 -18.46 -6.85 -3.51
CA MET A 150 -18.15 -6.19 -4.79
C MET A 150 -16.84 -6.68 -5.42
N LEU A 151 -15.80 -6.93 -4.61
CA LEU A 151 -14.54 -7.51 -5.09
C LEU A 151 -14.78 -8.92 -5.65
N ASP A 152 -15.39 -9.77 -4.86
CA ASP A 152 -15.58 -11.20 -5.12
C ASP A 152 -16.55 -11.48 -6.27
N VAL A 153 -17.45 -10.53 -6.58
CA VAL A 153 -18.37 -10.55 -7.73
C VAL A 153 -17.72 -10.06 -9.03
N ILE A 154 -16.69 -9.21 -8.98
CA ILE A 154 -16.10 -8.60 -10.19
C ILE A 154 -14.69 -9.11 -10.50
N LEU A 155 -13.75 -8.99 -9.56
CA LEU A 155 -12.32 -9.17 -9.80
C LEU A 155 -11.93 -10.54 -10.38
N PRO A 156 -12.43 -11.71 -9.93
CA PRO A 156 -12.02 -13.00 -10.50
C PRO A 156 -12.55 -13.28 -11.93
N ARG A 157 -13.39 -12.39 -12.51
CA ARG A 157 -14.09 -12.62 -13.78
C ARG A 157 -13.57 -11.78 -14.96
N VAL A 158 -12.60 -10.87 -14.76
CA VAL A 158 -12.25 -9.80 -15.73
C VAL A 158 -10.75 -9.74 -16.06
N LYS A 159 -10.38 -9.52 -17.33
CA LYS A 159 -8.99 -9.59 -17.83
C LYS A 159 -8.38 -8.24 -18.23
N THR A 160 -9.16 -7.17 -18.12
CA THR A 160 -8.75 -5.77 -18.26
C THR A 160 -9.50 -4.91 -17.23
N ALA A 161 -9.01 -3.68 -16.98
CA ALA A 161 -9.70 -2.72 -16.13
C ALA A 161 -11.06 -2.31 -16.72
N ARG A 162 -11.17 -2.20 -18.05
CA ARG A 162 -12.41 -1.89 -18.76
C ARG A 162 -13.45 -3.01 -18.61
N GLU A 163 -13.04 -4.28 -18.72
CA GLU A 163 -13.92 -5.42 -18.41
C GLU A 163 -14.42 -5.37 -16.95
N GLY A 164 -13.60 -4.89 -16.00
CA GLY A 164 -13.99 -4.64 -14.62
C GLY A 164 -15.16 -3.64 -14.50
N VAL A 165 -15.02 -2.50 -15.17
CA VAL A 165 -16.08 -1.48 -15.26
C VAL A 165 -17.33 -2.02 -15.97
N GLU A 166 -17.19 -2.70 -17.11
CA GLU A 166 -18.31 -3.23 -17.90
C GLU A 166 -19.07 -4.34 -17.17
N LEU A 167 -18.38 -5.20 -16.40
CA LEU A 167 -19.04 -6.20 -15.57
C LEU A 167 -19.75 -5.56 -14.37
N LEU A 168 -19.13 -4.59 -13.69
CA LEU A 168 -19.76 -3.91 -12.55
C LEU A 168 -20.99 -3.11 -12.99
N ALA A 169 -20.88 -2.37 -14.09
CA ALA A 169 -22.00 -1.73 -14.79
C ALA A 169 -23.14 -2.73 -15.04
N LYS A 170 -22.84 -3.88 -15.66
CA LYS A 170 -23.83 -4.93 -15.95
C LYS A 170 -24.52 -5.45 -14.68
N VAL A 171 -23.78 -5.73 -13.60
CA VAL A 171 -24.38 -6.20 -12.33
C VAL A 171 -25.33 -5.14 -11.76
N ILE A 172 -24.97 -3.86 -11.84
CA ILE A 172 -25.81 -2.74 -11.41
C ILE A 172 -27.07 -2.60 -12.30
N GLU A 173 -26.99 -2.86 -13.61
CA GLU A 173 -28.17 -2.88 -14.48
C GLU A 173 -29.10 -4.09 -14.20
N GLU A 174 -28.55 -5.29 -13.95
CA GLU A 174 -29.33 -6.52 -13.75
C GLU A 174 -29.92 -6.67 -12.33
N LYS A 175 -29.21 -6.19 -11.30
CA LYS A 175 -29.56 -6.38 -9.88
C LYS A 175 -29.77 -5.07 -9.10
N GLY A 176 -29.17 -3.98 -9.58
CA GLY A 176 -29.00 -2.75 -8.82
C GLY A 176 -27.95 -2.87 -7.70
N SER A 177 -27.61 -1.74 -7.07
CA SER A 177 -26.71 -1.68 -5.91
C SER A 177 -27.46 -1.31 -4.63
N ALA A 178 -26.96 -1.79 -3.50
CA ALA A 178 -27.44 -1.44 -2.16
C ALA A 178 -26.95 -0.07 -1.67
N GLU A 179 -25.88 0.45 -2.27
CA GLU A 179 -25.15 1.63 -1.83
C GLU A 179 -24.82 2.55 -3.01
N GLY A 180 -24.56 3.82 -2.71
CA GLY A 180 -23.79 4.67 -3.63
C GLY A 180 -22.32 4.59 -3.23
N ASN A 181 -21.45 4.29 -4.18
CA ASN A 181 -20.06 3.88 -3.93
C ASN A 181 -19.15 4.37 -5.06
N VAL A 182 -17.86 4.57 -4.77
CA VAL A 182 -16.81 4.91 -5.75
C VAL A 182 -15.80 3.77 -5.83
N VAL A 183 -15.46 3.36 -7.05
CA VAL A 183 -14.62 2.18 -7.35
C VAL A 183 -13.50 2.58 -8.32
N VAL A 184 -12.30 2.03 -8.12
CA VAL A 184 -11.16 2.21 -9.06
C VAL A 184 -10.66 0.86 -9.55
N PHE A 185 -10.50 0.75 -10.87
CA PHE A 185 -9.89 -0.39 -11.55
C PHE A 185 -8.61 0.05 -12.27
N ALA A 186 -7.59 -0.80 -12.31
CA ALA A 186 -6.42 -0.56 -13.15
C ALA A 186 -5.79 -1.85 -13.68
N ASP A 187 -5.21 -1.74 -14.89
CA ASP A 187 -4.26 -2.70 -15.41
C ASP A 187 -3.05 -1.96 -16.02
N GLN A 188 -2.09 -2.69 -16.58
CA GLN A 188 -0.86 -2.10 -17.12
C GLN A 188 -1.09 -1.04 -18.21
N ASN A 189 -2.22 -1.07 -18.91
CA ASN A 189 -2.55 -0.14 -19.99
C ASN A 189 -3.24 1.12 -19.44
N GLU A 190 -4.21 0.97 -18.54
CA GLU A 190 -5.14 2.05 -18.17
C GLU A 190 -5.70 1.94 -16.75
N THR A 191 -6.39 3.00 -16.32
CA THR A 191 -7.03 3.12 -15.01
C THR A 191 -8.38 3.78 -15.18
N TRP A 192 -9.40 3.29 -14.48
CA TRP A 192 -10.78 3.75 -14.55
C TRP A 192 -11.29 4.12 -13.16
N TYR A 193 -12.04 5.21 -13.07
CA TYR A 193 -12.74 5.69 -11.88
C TYR A 193 -14.24 5.63 -12.14
N MET A 194 -15.00 5.00 -11.24
CA MET A 194 -16.44 4.75 -11.41
C MET A 194 -17.23 5.23 -10.20
N GLU A 195 -18.28 6.00 -10.44
CA GLU A 195 -19.28 6.39 -9.43
C GLU A 195 -20.57 5.58 -9.65
N ILE A 196 -20.99 4.84 -8.63
CA ILE A 196 -22.31 4.21 -8.52
C ILE A 196 -23.21 5.27 -7.88
N LEU A 197 -24.12 5.84 -8.67
CA LEU A 197 -24.81 7.11 -8.40
C LEU A 197 -26.18 6.94 -7.74
N SER A 198 -26.85 5.81 -7.97
CA SER A 198 -28.16 5.45 -7.39
C SER A 198 -28.44 3.97 -7.63
N GLY A 199 -29.70 3.51 -7.45
CA GLY A 199 -30.08 2.10 -7.54
C GLY A 199 -29.56 1.35 -8.77
N HIS A 200 -29.62 1.97 -9.95
CA HIS A 200 -29.10 1.40 -11.20
C HIS A 200 -28.33 2.41 -12.07
N GLN A 201 -28.07 3.65 -11.60
CA GLN A 201 -27.32 4.64 -12.37
C GLN A 201 -25.85 4.69 -11.96
N TYR A 202 -24.96 4.86 -12.94
CA TYR A 202 -23.52 4.95 -12.75
C TYR A 202 -22.86 5.75 -13.88
N VAL A 203 -21.68 6.32 -13.60
CA VAL A 203 -20.77 6.83 -14.63
C VAL A 203 -19.35 6.43 -14.28
N ALA A 204 -18.63 5.85 -15.23
CA ALA A 204 -17.22 5.55 -15.18
C ALA A 204 -16.46 6.31 -16.26
N VAL A 205 -15.26 6.75 -15.90
CA VAL A 205 -14.35 7.53 -16.76
C VAL A 205 -12.94 6.97 -16.69
N LYS A 206 -12.27 6.94 -17.84
CA LYS A 206 -10.85 6.61 -17.95
C LYS A 206 -10.02 7.76 -17.38
N VAL A 207 -9.10 7.45 -16.47
CA VAL A 207 -8.27 8.43 -15.76
C VAL A 207 -7.22 9.00 -16.71
N PRO A 208 -7.15 10.33 -16.91
CA PRO A 208 -6.10 10.92 -17.74
C PRO A 208 -4.74 10.84 -17.03
N GLU A 209 -3.71 10.36 -17.73
CA GLU A 209 -2.41 10.06 -17.13
C GLU A 209 -1.63 11.31 -16.62
N ASP A 210 -2.04 12.51 -17.03
CA ASP A 210 -1.44 13.81 -16.64
C ASP A 210 -2.14 14.46 -15.43
N LYS A 211 -3.04 13.73 -14.76
CA LYS A 211 -3.86 14.23 -13.64
C LYS A 211 -3.63 13.44 -12.35
N TYR A 212 -3.91 14.08 -11.22
CA TYR A 212 -4.14 13.43 -9.94
C TYR A 212 -5.58 13.66 -9.47
N ALA A 213 -6.04 12.84 -8.55
CA ALA A 213 -7.36 12.93 -7.92
C ALA A 213 -7.25 12.60 -6.43
N VAL A 214 -8.09 13.25 -5.62
CA VAL A 214 -8.30 12.93 -4.19
C VAL A 214 -9.80 13.00 -3.93
N PHE A 215 -10.38 11.91 -3.44
CA PHE A 215 -11.83 11.76 -3.27
C PHE A 215 -12.16 11.13 -1.91
N ALA A 216 -13.11 11.74 -1.21
CA ALA A 216 -13.67 11.29 0.05
C ALA A 216 -15.11 10.80 -0.18
N ASN A 217 -15.97 10.77 0.83
CA ASN A 217 -17.22 9.99 0.81
C ASN A 217 -18.42 10.68 0.09
N THR A 218 -18.17 11.16 -1.12
CA THR A 218 -19.11 11.92 -1.96
C THR A 218 -18.73 11.76 -3.44
N TYR A 219 -19.60 12.23 -4.34
CA TYR A 219 -19.33 12.26 -5.78
C TYR A 219 -18.53 13.50 -6.19
N TYR A 220 -17.75 13.36 -7.27
CA TYR A 220 -16.85 14.37 -7.82
C TYR A 220 -16.92 14.51 -9.35
N LEU A 221 -17.63 13.64 -10.08
CA LEU A 221 -17.76 13.80 -11.53
C LEU A 221 -18.48 15.11 -11.91
N GLY A 222 -17.77 15.90 -12.72
CA GLY A 222 -18.23 17.19 -13.25
C GLY A 222 -19.22 17.01 -14.40
N HIS A 223 -18.94 17.69 -15.51
CA HIS A 223 -19.47 17.32 -16.81
C HIS A 223 -18.61 16.22 -17.45
N VAL A 224 -19.24 15.31 -18.20
CA VAL A 224 -18.65 14.21 -18.95
C VAL A 224 -19.43 14.08 -20.26
N ASP A 225 -18.74 13.88 -21.39
CA ASP A 225 -19.42 13.59 -22.67
C ASP A 225 -19.90 12.13 -22.69
N LEU A 226 -21.21 11.94 -22.54
CA LEU A 226 -21.86 10.63 -22.55
C LEU A 226 -21.85 9.94 -23.94
N ASN A 227 -21.27 10.57 -24.97
CA ASN A 227 -21.07 10.00 -26.29
C ASN A 227 -19.65 9.42 -26.51
N ASP A 228 -18.69 9.68 -25.60
CA ASP A 228 -17.32 9.16 -25.71
C ASP A 228 -17.24 7.69 -25.27
N THR A 229 -17.41 6.77 -26.23
CA THR A 229 -17.36 5.33 -25.99
C THR A 229 -15.95 4.77 -25.69
N GLU A 230 -14.89 5.57 -25.88
CA GLU A 230 -13.51 5.16 -25.59
C GLU A 230 -13.17 5.41 -24.12
N ASN A 231 -13.50 6.60 -23.60
CA ASN A 231 -13.11 7.04 -22.27
C ASN A 231 -14.26 7.09 -21.25
N VAL A 232 -15.51 6.83 -21.65
CA VAL A 232 -16.69 6.89 -20.76
C VAL A 232 -17.54 5.63 -20.90
N ILE A 233 -18.00 5.12 -19.76
CA ILE A 233 -18.99 4.02 -19.67
C ILE A 233 -20.05 4.46 -18.66
N ALA A 234 -21.29 4.67 -19.09
CA ALA A 234 -22.34 5.28 -18.27
C ALA A 234 -23.69 4.59 -18.46
N SER A 235 -24.52 4.60 -17.40
CA SER A 235 -25.89 4.10 -17.48
C SER A 235 -26.72 4.99 -18.41
N LYS A 236 -27.41 4.37 -19.37
CA LYS A 236 -28.12 5.06 -20.46
C LYS A 236 -29.09 6.16 -20.02
N ASP A 237 -29.73 5.97 -18.86
CA ASP A 237 -30.77 6.86 -18.33
C ASP A 237 -30.22 7.88 -17.30
N VAL A 238 -28.90 8.00 -17.08
CA VAL A 238 -28.30 8.84 -16.02
C VAL A 238 -28.75 10.30 -16.06
N GLU A 239 -28.78 10.91 -17.23
CA GLU A 239 -29.20 12.30 -17.39
C GLU A 239 -30.73 12.46 -17.25
N LYS A 240 -31.48 11.42 -17.62
CA LYS A 240 -32.94 11.36 -17.52
C LYS A 240 -33.38 11.21 -16.06
N VAL A 241 -32.80 10.31 -15.29
CA VAL A 241 -33.08 10.13 -13.84
C VAL A 241 -32.75 11.40 -13.05
N ALA A 242 -31.63 12.08 -13.38
CA ALA A 242 -31.32 13.40 -12.81
C ALA A 242 -32.43 14.44 -13.08
N LYS A 243 -32.98 14.48 -14.30
CA LYS A 243 -34.10 15.36 -14.67
C LYS A 243 -35.41 14.97 -13.99
N GLU A 244 -35.77 13.69 -14.00
CA GLU A 244 -37.01 13.14 -13.42
C GLU A 244 -37.06 13.28 -11.88
N SER A 245 -35.91 13.26 -11.20
CA SER A 245 -35.82 13.52 -9.75
C SER A 245 -36.06 14.98 -9.34
N GLY A 246 -36.07 15.92 -10.28
CA GLY A 246 -36.10 17.35 -9.96
C GLY A 246 -34.84 17.83 -9.22
N ASN A 247 -33.69 17.17 -9.44
CA ASN A 247 -32.39 17.64 -8.95
C ASN A 247 -31.32 17.92 -10.02
N TYR A 248 -31.60 17.73 -11.31
CA TYR A 248 -30.68 18.07 -12.41
C TYR A 248 -30.03 19.44 -12.20
N LYS A 249 -28.69 19.44 -12.15
CA LYS A 249 -27.82 20.61 -12.07
C LYS A 249 -26.94 20.68 -13.30
N THR A 250 -26.53 21.89 -13.63
CA THR A 250 -25.51 22.14 -14.64
C THR A 250 -24.21 22.62 -14.01
N ASP A 251 -23.14 22.58 -14.80
CA ASP A 251 -21.97 23.41 -14.57
C ASP A 251 -22.26 24.90 -14.89
N LYS A 252 -21.20 25.72 -14.90
CA LYS A 252 -21.22 27.15 -15.23
C LYS A 252 -21.56 27.45 -16.70
N ASP A 253 -21.33 26.49 -17.60
CA ASP A 253 -21.43 26.63 -19.06
C ASP A 253 -22.78 26.08 -19.59
N GLY A 254 -23.51 25.34 -18.75
CA GLY A 254 -24.86 24.82 -19.00
C GLY A 254 -24.93 23.31 -19.22
N ASN A 255 -23.80 22.59 -19.14
CA ASN A 255 -23.74 21.15 -19.38
C ASN A 255 -24.20 20.37 -18.14
N PHE A 256 -24.71 19.15 -18.33
CA PHE A 256 -25.08 18.25 -17.23
C PHE A 256 -23.90 17.98 -16.30
N HIS A 257 -24.11 18.21 -14.99
CA HIS A 257 -23.11 17.98 -13.95
C HIS A 257 -23.56 16.84 -13.03
N ILE A 258 -22.78 15.76 -13.03
CA ILE A 258 -23.16 14.48 -12.42
C ILE A 258 -23.23 14.59 -10.89
N ALA A 259 -22.10 14.91 -10.24
CA ALA A 259 -21.99 14.96 -8.78
C ALA A 259 -23.00 15.93 -8.14
N LYS A 260 -23.16 17.15 -8.69
CA LYS A 260 -24.16 18.12 -8.23
C LYS A 260 -25.62 17.65 -8.38
N SER A 261 -25.90 16.77 -9.34
CA SER A 261 -27.25 16.24 -9.57
C SER A 261 -27.55 15.04 -8.67
N TYR A 262 -26.57 14.18 -8.43
CA TYR A 262 -26.71 12.90 -7.72
C TYR A 262 -26.31 12.95 -6.24
N GLY A 263 -25.26 13.70 -5.90
CA GLY A 263 -24.74 13.83 -4.54
C GLY A 263 -25.51 14.81 -3.66
N PRO A 264 -25.06 14.99 -2.40
CA PRO A 264 -25.64 15.94 -1.47
C PRO A 264 -25.46 17.40 -1.94
N GLU A 265 -26.30 18.31 -1.45
CA GLU A 265 -26.23 19.73 -1.82
C GLU A 265 -24.92 20.42 -1.40
N LYS A 266 -24.22 19.85 -0.41
CA LYS A 266 -22.87 20.20 0.04
C LYS A 266 -22.18 18.95 0.54
N TYR A 267 -20.86 18.85 0.33
CA TYR A 267 -20.00 17.85 0.99
C TYR A 267 -20.15 17.89 2.52
N ALA A 268 -20.03 16.74 3.19
CA ALA A 268 -19.94 16.73 4.65
C ALA A 268 -18.59 17.31 5.11
N GLU A 269 -18.52 17.74 6.36
CA GLU A 269 -17.32 18.41 6.90
C GLU A 269 -16.07 17.51 6.83
N GLY A 270 -16.24 16.21 7.04
CA GLY A 270 -15.16 15.21 6.95
C GLY A 270 -14.70 14.94 5.51
N ASP A 271 -15.57 15.05 4.51
CA ASP A 271 -15.17 14.91 3.10
C ASP A 271 -14.39 16.14 2.65
N ARG A 272 -14.93 17.31 3.01
CA ARG A 272 -14.34 18.62 2.79
C ARG A 272 -12.95 18.71 3.39
N SER A 273 -12.74 18.24 4.62
CA SER A 273 -11.42 18.24 5.27
C SER A 273 -10.43 17.27 4.63
N ARG A 274 -10.82 16.04 4.34
CA ARG A 274 -9.93 15.03 3.74
C ARG A 274 -9.52 15.40 2.31
N THR A 275 -10.47 15.80 1.45
CA THR A 275 -10.14 16.24 0.09
C THR A 275 -9.31 17.52 0.08
N TYR A 276 -9.66 18.55 0.87
CA TYR A 276 -8.87 19.77 0.95
C TYR A 276 -7.44 19.50 1.42
N ALA A 277 -7.27 18.70 2.49
CA ALA A 277 -5.97 18.35 3.03
C ALA A 277 -5.14 17.54 2.04
N GLY A 278 -5.74 16.62 1.30
CA GLY A 278 -5.04 15.82 0.29
C GLY A 278 -4.60 16.64 -0.92
N ILE A 279 -5.50 17.46 -1.50
CA ILE A 279 -5.16 18.37 -2.60
C ILE A 279 -4.03 19.31 -2.20
N THR A 280 -4.12 19.95 -1.03
CA THR A 280 -3.09 20.90 -0.54
C THR A 280 -1.80 20.25 -0.06
N LEU A 281 -1.77 18.93 0.16
CA LEU A 281 -0.51 18.19 0.39
C LEU A 281 0.19 17.88 -0.93
N LEU A 282 -0.56 17.42 -1.93
CA LEU A 282 -0.03 17.07 -3.25
C LEU A 282 0.33 18.32 -4.09
N ASP A 283 -0.39 19.42 -3.91
CA ASP A 283 -0.23 20.69 -4.62
C ASP A 283 -0.38 21.87 -3.64
N PRO A 284 0.67 22.22 -2.86
CA PRO A 284 0.59 23.27 -1.84
C PRO A 284 0.29 24.67 -2.40
N ASP A 285 0.59 24.91 -3.67
CA ASP A 285 0.26 26.16 -4.38
C ASP A 285 -1.12 26.14 -5.04
N SER A 286 -1.94 25.09 -4.84
CA SER A 286 -3.26 24.99 -5.44
C SER A 286 -4.18 26.16 -5.05
N LYS A 287 -5.12 26.50 -5.93
CA LYS A 287 -6.03 27.65 -5.74
C LYS A 287 -7.37 27.29 -5.10
N VAL A 288 -7.56 26.03 -4.69
CA VAL A 288 -8.73 25.59 -3.92
C VAL A 288 -8.77 26.28 -2.55
N THR A 289 -9.96 26.71 -2.13
CA THR A 289 -10.22 27.15 -0.75
C THR A 289 -10.86 26.01 0.04
N TYR A 290 -10.89 26.10 1.37
CA TYR A 290 -11.60 25.09 2.18
C TYR A 290 -13.12 25.27 2.06
N GLU A 291 -13.53 26.44 1.60
CA GLU A 291 -14.90 26.95 1.56
C GLU A 291 -15.56 26.76 0.17
N ASP A 292 -14.84 26.21 -0.82
CA ASP A 292 -15.34 25.94 -2.17
C ASP A 292 -16.56 25.00 -2.14
N ASP A 293 -17.63 25.29 -2.90
CA ASP A 293 -18.83 24.45 -2.88
C ASP A 293 -18.57 23.02 -3.44
N GLU A 294 -17.54 22.84 -4.26
CA GLU A 294 -17.11 21.55 -4.85
C GLU A 294 -15.59 21.51 -5.13
N TYR A 295 -15.04 20.33 -5.40
CA TYR A 295 -13.66 20.15 -5.87
C TYR A 295 -13.62 19.37 -7.19
N GLU A 296 -12.82 19.84 -8.15
CA GLU A 296 -12.58 19.14 -9.43
C GLU A 296 -11.86 17.80 -9.18
N LEU A 297 -12.42 16.70 -9.70
CA LEU A 297 -11.85 15.34 -9.56
C LEU A 297 -10.42 15.25 -10.12
N PHE A 298 -10.26 15.57 -11.41
CA PHE A 298 -9.00 15.39 -12.14
C PHE A 298 -8.21 16.70 -12.23
N ARG A 299 -7.19 16.81 -11.38
CA ARG A 299 -6.37 18.00 -11.21
C ARG A 299 -5.03 17.86 -11.91
N SER A 300 -4.58 18.92 -12.61
CA SER A 300 -3.15 19.10 -12.86
C SER A 300 -2.50 19.82 -11.65
N PRO A 301 -1.23 19.53 -11.31
CA PRO A 301 -0.50 20.30 -10.30
C PRO A 301 -0.25 21.75 -10.73
N THR A 302 -0.07 22.65 -9.77
CA THR A 302 0.20 24.08 -10.05
C THR A 302 1.63 24.29 -10.56
N ASP A 303 2.60 23.46 -10.15
CA ASP A 303 3.89 23.34 -10.83
C ASP A 303 3.84 22.24 -11.91
N PRO A 304 3.96 22.56 -13.22
CA PRO A 304 3.95 21.56 -14.28
C PRO A 304 5.16 20.60 -14.25
N ASN A 305 6.19 20.90 -13.44
CA ASN A 305 7.36 20.05 -13.24
C ASN A 305 7.19 19.09 -12.05
N LYS A 306 6.16 19.26 -11.20
CA LYS A 306 5.92 18.38 -10.05
C LYS A 306 5.81 16.93 -10.52
N LYS A 307 6.69 16.09 -9.98
CA LYS A 307 6.55 14.65 -10.00
C LYS A 307 6.29 14.14 -8.60
N TYR A 308 5.36 13.21 -8.50
CA TYR A 308 5.04 12.50 -7.28
C TYR A 308 5.91 11.25 -7.14
N THR A 309 6.17 10.86 -5.90
CA THR A 309 6.79 9.58 -5.60
C THR A 309 5.82 8.69 -4.80
N LEU A 310 6.22 7.45 -4.56
CA LEU A 310 5.42 6.53 -3.73
C LEU A 310 5.34 7.03 -2.27
N GLU A 311 6.40 7.68 -1.80
CA GLU A 311 6.50 8.33 -0.51
C GLU A 311 5.51 9.52 -0.37
N ASP A 312 5.20 10.25 -1.45
CA ASP A 312 4.11 11.26 -1.47
C ASP A 312 2.73 10.59 -1.25
N ALA A 313 2.49 9.41 -1.84
CA ALA A 313 1.25 8.66 -1.66
C ALA A 313 1.09 8.09 -0.23
N PHE A 314 2.17 7.57 0.36
CA PHE A 314 2.18 7.19 1.78
C PHE A 314 1.98 8.41 2.70
N ALA A 315 2.53 9.57 2.35
CA ALA A 315 2.32 10.81 3.11
C ALA A 315 0.87 11.30 3.04
N LEU A 316 0.20 11.12 1.89
CA LEU A 316 -1.22 11.43 1.69
C LEU A 316 -2.13 10.58 2.60
N GLN A 317 -1.97 9.26 2.59
CA GLN A 317 -2.78 8.37 3.44
C GLN A 317 -2.52 8.56 4.94
N ARG A 318 -1.37 9.15 5.32
CA ARG A 318 -1.01 9.51 6.70
C ARG A 318 -1.41 10.92 7.12
N ASN A 319 -2.04 11.70 6.25
CA ASN A 319 -2.21 13.14 6.43
C ASN A 319 -3.13 13.48 7.62
N ARG A 320 -2.58 14.20 8.60
CA ARG A 320 -3.26 14.68 9.81
C ARG A 320 -3.13 16.22 9.95
N PHE A 321 -3.13 16.91 8.80
CA PHE A 321 -3.09 18.38 8.64
C PHE A 321 -1.77 19.07 9.01
N GLU A 322 -0.66 18.36 9.21
CA GLU A 322 0.59 19.01 9.64
C GLU A 322 1.14 20.03 8.64
N HIS A 323 0.90 19.85 7.34
CA HIS A 323 1.26 20.81 6.30
C HIS A 323 0.42 22.11 6.34
N LEU A 324 -0.74 22.08 6.99
CA LEU A 324 -1.61 23.25 7.17
C LEU A 324 -1.21 24.12 8.38
N ASN A 325 -0.04 23.86 8.99
CA ASN A 325 0.58 24.72 10.01
C ASN A 325 -0.34 25.09 11.19
N GLY A 326 -1.23 24.16 11.58
CA GLY A 326 -2.19 24.35 12.67
C GLY A 326 -3.50 25.06 12.31
N ARG A 327 -3.79 25.35 11.03
CA ARG A 327 -5.13 25.81 10.58
C ARG A 327 -6.20 24.82 11.03
N PHE A 328 -5.92 23.52 10.91
CA PHE A 328 -6.76 22.44 11.40
C PHE A 328 -5.97 21.52 12.34
N VAL A 329 -6.71 20.78 13.16
CA VAL A 329 -6.22 19.75 14.09
C VAL A 329 -7.14 18.52 13.95
N PRO A 330 -6.62 17.28 13.95
CA PRO A 330 -7.46 16.08 13.99
C PRO A 330 -8.45 16.09 15.16
N ASP A 331 -9.71 15.74 14.90
CA ASP A 331 -10.78 15.75 15.90
C ASP A 331 -10.72 14.60 16.92
N ASP A 332 -9.97 13.53 16.63
CA ASP A 332 -9.50 12.55 17.63
C ASP A 332 -8.61 13.15 18.74
N GLN A 333 -8.16 14.41 18.58
CA GLN A 333 -7.45 15.18 19.62
C GLN A 333 -8.36 16.14 20.42
N ILE A 334 -9.69 16.03 20.30
CA ILE A 334 -10.63 16.79 21.15
C ILE A 334 -10.54 16.27 22.59
N GLY A 335 -10.17 17.15 23.53
CA GLY A 335 -10.04 16.82 24.95
C GLY A 335 -8.77 16.05 25.34
N VAL A 336 -7.87 15.78 24.38
CA VAL A 336 -6.55 15.18 24.67
C VAL A 336 -5.66 16.21 25.36
N LYS A 337 -5.07 15.82 26.50
CA LYS A 337 -4.26 16.71 27.36
C LYS A 337 -3.07 17.29 26.62
N LYS A 338 -3.13 18.59 26.34
CA LYS A 338 -1.97 19.38 25.90
C LYS A 338 -0.98 19.52 27.06
N GLN A 339 0.32 19.56 26.77
CA GLN A 339 1.38 19.49 27.79
C GLN A 339 1.26 20.64 28.82
N GLY A 340 0.83 20.30 30.04
CA GLY A 340 0.68 21.25 31.15
C GLY A 340 -0.77 21.66 31.48
N ASP A 341 -1.77 21.16 30.75
CA ASP A 341 -3.20 21.33 31.07
C ASP A 341 -3.85 19.98 31.43
N ASP A 342 -4.97 20.00 32.16
CA ASP A 342 -5.74 18.81 32.50
C ASP A 342 -6.85 18.47 31.48
N GLY A 343 -7.04 19.35 30.48
CA GLY A 343 -8.06 19.26 29.43
C GLY A 343 -9.36 20.02 29.77
N SER A 344 -9.52 20.53 30.99
CA SER A 344 -10.74 21.27 31.39
C SER A 344 -10.83 22.67 30.76
N ASN A 345 -9.71 23.22 30.29
CA ASN A 345 -9.65 24.55 29.67
C ASN A 345 -9.76 24.51 28.13
N ASP A 346 -9.77 23.32 27.52
CA ASP A 346 -9.81 23.14 26.07
C ASP A 346 -11.20 23.52 25.52
N THR A 347 -11.33 24.79 25.14
CA THR A 347 -12.53 25.32 24.50
C THR A 347 -12.66 24.66 23.12
N VAL A 348 -13.69 23.83 22.91
CA VAL A 348 -13.85 23.02 21.69
C VAL A 348 -14.07 23.91 20.45
N ARG A 349 -12.98 24.21 19.75
CA ARG A 349 -12.93 24.98 18.49
C ARG A 349 -13.38 24.11 17.31
N LYS A 350 -14.69 23.98 17.13
CA LYS A 350 -15.30 23.19 16.02
C LYS A 350 -14.93 23.72 14.62
N ASP A 351 -14.46 24.96 14.54
CA ASP A 351 -13.85 25.59 13.39
C ASP A 351 -12.45 25.03 13.08
N GLN A 352 -11.66 24.66 14.10
CA GLN A 352 -10.28 24.16 13.98
C GLN A 352 -10.18 22.62 13.98
N TYR A 353 -10.99 21.93 14.77
CA TYR A 353 -11.00 20.47 14.82
C TYR A 353 -11.72 19.87 13.61
N LYS A 354 -11.09 18.93 12.90
CA LYS A 354 -11.54 18.33 11.62
C LYS A 354 -11.22 16.84 11.53
N TYR A 355 -12.03 16.11 10.76
CA TYR A 355 -11.82 14.69 10.51
C TYR A 355 -10.63 14.46 9.57
N ALA A 356 -9.62 13.75 10.05
CA ALA A 356 -8.34 13.56 9.37
C ALA A 356 -8.39 12.44 8.31
N LEU A 357 -7.42 12.41 7.40
CA LEU A 357 -7.27 11.34 6.43
C LEU A 357 -6.58 10.14 7.09
N GLY A 358 -5.43 10.35 7.75
CA GLY A 358 -4.81 9.35 8.63
C GLY A 358 -5.43 9.31 10.03
N ASN A 359 -6.73 9.02 10.13
CA ASN A 359 -7.46 9.00 11.41
C ASN A 359 -7.33 7.64 12.15
N GLU A 360 -8.03 7.50 13.28
CA GLU A 360 -8.02 6.36 14.20
C GLU A 360 -8.92 5.19 13.81
N ASN A 361 -9.83 5.41 12.88
CA ASN A 361 -10.76 4.40 12.36
C ASN A 361 -10.17 3.63 11.16
N VAL A 362 -9.09 4.11 10.57
CA VAL A 362 -8.36 3.44 9.47
C VAL A 362 -7.91 2.03 9.92
N ILE A 363 -8.33 1.00 9.18
CA ILE A 363 -7.97 -0.40 9.45
C ILE A 363 -7.16 -1.06 8.32
N ASP A 364 -7.24 -0.53 7.10
CA ASP A 364 -6.26 -0.76 6.03
C ASP A 364 -5.92 0.56 5.32
N ALA A 365 -4.71 0.64 4.78
CA ALA A 365 -4.38 1.63 3.77
C ALA A 365 -3.46 1.01 2.73
N HIS A 366 -3.88 1.00 1.46
CA HIS A 366 -3.13 0.38 0.37
C HIS A 366 -2.77 1.37 -0.73
N VAL A 367 -1.61 1.17 -1.35
CA VAL A 367 -1.20 1.88 -2.58
C VAL A 367 -0.82 0.87 -3.66
N TYR A 368 -1.60 0.83 -4.73
CA TYR A 368 -1.27 0.14 -5.97
C TYR A 368 -0.29 0.98 -6.78
N GLN A 369 0.83 0.36 -7.14
CA GLN A 369 1.86 0.88 -8.04
C GLN A 369 1.87 0.03 -9.31
N ILE A 370 1.16 0.50 -10.34
CA ILE A 370 1.02 -0.22 -11.60
C ILE A 370 2.21 0.11 -12.50
N ASN A 371 3.19 -0.80 -12.49
CA ASN A 371 4.40 -0.70 -13.29
C ASN A 371 4.21 -1.41 -14.65
N PRO A 372 4.07 -0.67 -15.77
CA PRO A 372 3.85 -1.27 -17.08
C PRO A 372 5.07 -2.04 -17.62
N ASN A 373 6.21 -2.05 -16.93
CA ASN A 373 7.40 -2.80 -17.33
C ASN A 373 7.47 -4.23 -16.76
N LEU A 374 6.60 -4.59 -15.82
CA LEU A 374 6.48 -5.96 -15.31
C LEU A 374 5.72 -6.88 -16.30
N PRO A 375 5.80 -8.22 -16.18
CA PRO A 375 4.94 -9.13 -16.93
C PRO A 375 3.46 -8.94 -16.55
N LYS A 376 2.52 -9.13 -17.49
CA LYS A 376 1.08 -8.86 -17.25
C LYS A 376 0.54 -9.60 -16.02
N SER A 377 0.91 -10.87 -15.80
CA SER A 377 0.43 -11.66 -14.66
C SER A 377 0.77 -11.07 -13.28
N PHE A 378 1.83 -10.26 -13.15
CA PHE A 378 2.17 -9.57 -11.91
C PHE A 378 1.20 -8.42 -11.61
N GLY A 379 0.58 -7.83 -12.64
CA GLY A 379 -0.22 -6.59 -12.59
C GLY A 379 0.62 -5.36 -12.26
N GLY A 380 1.06 -5.29 -11.00
CA GLY A 380 1.91 -4.26 -10.41
C GLY A 380 2.35 -4.69 -9.01
N THR A 381 2.65 -3.71 -8.17
CA THR A 381 2.95 -3.91 -6.75
C THR A 381 1.84 -3.27 -5.91
N VAL A 382 1.25 -4.00 -4.96
CA VAL A 382 0.41 -3.40 -3.91
C VAL A 382 1.27 -3.21 -2.67
N TRP A 383 1.28 -1.99 -2.16
CA TRP A 383 1.93 -1.61 -0.92
C TRP A 383 0.86 -1.56 0.16
N ILE A 384 0.86 -2.55 1.04
CA ILE A 384 -0.18 -2.75 2.05
C ILE A 384 0.31 -2.20 3.38
N GLY A 385 -0.47 -1.27 3.94
CA GLY A 385 -0.36 -0.76 5.29
C GLY A 385 -1.57 -1.20 6.11
N MET A 386 -1.61 -2.49 6.47
CA MET A 386 -2.73 -3.08 7.21
C MET A 386 -2.68 -2.67 8.69
N GLY A 387 -3.61 -1.82 9.11
CA GLY A 387 -3.65 -1.09 10.38
C GLY A 387 -3.75 0.44 10.21
N PRO A 388 -3.86 1.23 11.30
CA PRO A 388 -4.01 2.68 11.20
C PRO A 388 -2.82 3.36 10.49
N SER A 389 -3.07 3.92 9.30
CA SER A 389 -2.04 4.38 8.34
C SER A 389 -0.94 5.26 8.96
N ARG A 390 -1.34 6.14 9.90
CA ARG A 390 -0.49 7.12 10.60
C ARG A 390 0.79 6.54 11.21
N ASN A 391 0.77 5.28 11.68
CA ASN A 391 1.90 4.58 12.30
C ASN A 391 1.98 3.12 11.84
N THR A 392 1.53 2.83 10.61
CA THR A 392 1.61 1.51 9.98
C THR A 392 2.64 1.55 8.85
N PRO A 393 3.58 0.60 8.75
CA PRO A 393 4.55 0.54 7.65
C PRO A 393 3.93 -0.08 6.38
N TYR A 394 4.26 0.48 5.21
CA TYR A 394 3.79 -0.03 3.92
C TYR A 394 4.72 -1.13 3.38
N VAL A 395 4.17 -2.31 3.10
CA VAL A 395 4.93 -3.49 2.66
C VAL A 395 4.52 -3.95 1.25
N PRO A 396 5.47 -4.20 0.33
CA PRO A 396 5.16 -4.50 -1.07
C PRO A 396 4.86 -5.98 -1.32
N PHE A 397 3.87 -6.23 -2.17
CA PHE A 397 3.49 -7.54 -2.72
C PHE A 397 3.17 -7.43 -4.22
N TYR A 398 3.59 -8.40 -5.04
CA TYR A 398 3.14 -8.50 -6.43
C TYR A 398 1.79 -9.22 -6.52
N GLY A 399 0.97 -8.89 -7.52
CA GLY A 399 -0.35 -9.49 -7.71
C GLY A 399 -0.38 -10.98 -8.04
N ASN A 400 0.76 -11.57 -8.44
CA ASN A 400 0.86 -12.97 -8.85
C ASN A 400 1.22 -13.95 -7.71
N VAL A 401 1.31 -13.52 -6.45
CA VAL A 401 1.51 -14.42 -5.31
C VAL A 401 0.49 -15.56 -5.28
N LYS A 402 0.89 -16.73 -4.75
CA LYS A 402 0.01 -17.90 -4.56
C LYS A 402 -0.44 -18.09 -3.13
N ASP A 403 0.26 -17.49 -2.16
CA ASP A 403 -0.15 -17.49 -0.75
C ASP A 403 0.44 -16.26 -0.03
N THR A 404 -0.11 -15.93 1.14
CA THR A 404 0.37 -14.89 2.06
C THR A 404 0.99 -15.50 3.32
N TYR A 405 1.79 -14.73 4.05
CA TYR A 405 2.40 -15.20 5.30
C TYR A 405 1.35 -15.42 6.40
N GLU A 406 1.60 -16.38 7.31
CA GLU A 406 0.62 -16.86 8.29
C GLU A 406 0.05 -15.75 9.18
N ALA A 407 0.83 -14.72 9.52
CA ALA A 407 0.41 -13.61 10.36
C ALA A 407 -0.68 -12.71 9.73
N PHE A 408 -0.92 -12.79 8.41
CA PHE A 408 -2.04 -12.10 7.76
C PHE A 408 -3.38 -12.84 7.94
N LYS A 409 -3.37 -14.09 8.43
CA LYS A 409 -4.52 -15.01 8.40
C LYS A 409 -5.34 -15.17 9.69
N PRO A 410 -4.93 -14.73 10.92
CA PRO A 410 -5.75 -14.94 12.11
C PRO A 410 -7.08 -14.17 12.07
N GLN A 411 -8.19 -14.90 12.24
CA GLN A 411 -9.54 -14.35 12.32
C GLN A 411 -9.94 -14.11 13.78
N THR A 412 -9.33 -13.10 14.43
CA THR A 412 -9.65 -12.73 15.83
C THR A 412 -10.26 -11.34 15.93
N ALA A 413 -11.34 -11.23 16.72
CA ALA A 413 -12.04 -9.98 17.01
C ALA A 413 -11.39 -9.15 18.15
N THR A 414 -10.34 -9.68 18.79
CA THR A 414 -9.50 -9.02 19.80
C THR A 414 -8.03 -9.35 19.54
N TYR A 415 -7.12 -8.64 20.21
CA TYR A 415 -5.68 -8.74 20.01
C TYR A 415 -5.17 -10.19 20.05
N ASP A 416 -4.59 -10.62 18.92
CA ASP A 416 -3.80 -11.85 18.79
C ASP A 416 -2.34 -11.47 18.52
N PRO A 417 -1.37 -11.88 19.37
CA PRO A 417 0.04 -11.59 19.13
C PRO A 417 0.60 -12.24 17.85
N ASN A 418 -0.10 -13.19 17.24
CA ASN A 418 0.25 -13.82 15.97
C ASN A 418 -0.32 -13.05 14.75
N SER A 419 -1.26 -12.11 14.96
CA SER A 419 -1.80 -11.29 13.87
C SER A 419 -0.90 -10.10 13.57
N TRP A 420 -0.66 -9.88 12.27
CA TRP A 420 0.01 -8.71 11.72
C TRP A 420 -0.76 -7.43 12.03
N TYR A 421 -2.07 -7.42 11.78
CA TYR A 421 -2.95 -6.28 12.07
C TYR A 421 -2.85 -5.92 13.55
N TRP A 422 -3.10 -6.87 14.45
CA TRP A 422 -3.16 -6.57 15.89
C TRP A 422 -1.81 -6.12 16.46
N THR A 423 -0.70 -6.65 15.95
CA THR A 423 0.66 -6.20 16.29
C THR A 423 0.90 -4.74 15.86
N VAL A 424 0.61 -4.39 14.61
CA VAL A 424 0.82 -3.03 14.08
C VAL A 424 -0.15 -2.03 14.72
N TRP A 425 -1.41 -2.42 14.88
CA TRP A 425 -2.43 -1.67 15.61
C TRP A 425 -1.99 -1.36 17.04
N HIS A 426 -1.42 -2.33 17.77
CA HIS A 426 -0.94 -2.10 19.13
C HIS A 426 0.27 -1.14 19.18
N ILE A 427 1.21 -1.25 18.22
CA ILE A 427 2.30 -0.26 18.05
C ILE A 427 1.73 1.16 17.87
N ASP A 428 0.71 1.31 17.03
CA ASP A 428 0.02 2.58 16.85
C ASP A 428 -0.70 3.07 18.12
N GLN A 429 -1.42 2.19 18.82
CA GLN A 429 -2.09 2.55 20.07
C GLN A 429 -1.10 3.00 21.15
N MET A 430 0.07 2.35 21.26
CA MET A 430 1.15 2.82 22.12
C MET A 430 1.66 4.20 21.69
N ALA A 431 1.83 4.44 20.39
CA ALA A 431 2.30 5.71 19.85
C ALA A 431 1.31 6.87 20.08
N ILE A 432 0.04 6.71 19.70
CA ILE A 432 -0.96 7.79 19.70
C ILE A 432 -1.36 8.23 21.12
N ASN A 433 -1.39 7.28 22.08
CA ASN A 433 -1.70 7.56 23.48
C ASN A 433 -0.50 8.10 24.29
N ASN A 434 0.73 8.07 23.72
CA ASN A 434 1.96 8.46 24.42
C ASN A 434 2.85 9.37 23.56
N GLN A 435 2.25 10.35 22.88
CA GLN A 435 2.94 11.31 22.02
C GLN A 435 4.05 12.11 22.71
N ASP A 436 4.01 12.24 24.05
CA ASP A 436 5.05 12.91 24.83
C ASP A 436 6.34 12.07 25.03
N LEU A 437 6.23 10.74 24.89
CA LEU A 437 7.36 9.81 24.91
C LEU A 437 7.88 9.52 23.49
N PHE A 438 6.96 9.31 22.54
CA PHE A 438 7.30 8.83 21.20
C PHE A 438 7.27 9.91 20.11
N GLY A 439 6.30 10.83 20.15
CA GLY A 439 6.15 11.89 19.15
C GLY A 439 6.05 11.35 17.72
N LYS A 440 7.11 11.53 16.93
CA LYS A 440 7.23 11.03 15.54
C LYS A 440 8.24 9.89 15.37
N SER A 441 8.72 9.25 16.44
CA SER A 441 9.74 8.19 16.36
C SER A 441 9.26 6.97 15.56
N ILE A 442 8.03 6.49 15.79
CA ILE A 442 7.43 5.38 15.03
C ILE A 442 7.34 5.73 13.53
N GLN A 443 6.79 6.91 13.19
CA GLN A 443 6.71 7.38 11.80
C GLN A 443 8.08 7.45 11.11
N ASN A 444 9.12 7.91 11.83
CA ASN A 444 10.46 8.00 11.29
C ASN A 444 11.12 6.62 11.12
N HIS A 445 10.83 5.66 12.02
CA HIS A 445 11.27 4.28 11.90
C HIS A 445 10.66 3.60 10.66
N TRP A 446 9.33 3.72 10.47
CA TRP A 446 8.65 3.16 9.30
C TRP A 446 9.07 3.81 7.99
N LYS A 447 9.31 5.12 7.94
CA LYS A 447 9.84 5.78 6.73
C LYS A 447 11.24 5.26 6.35
N ALA A 448 12.13 5.06 7.32
CA ALA A 448 13.45 4.48 7.06
C ALA A 448 13.36 3.00 6.58
N LEU A 449 12.38 2.24 7.08
CA LEU A 449 12.06 0.90 6.59
C LEU A 449 11.48 0.93 5.16
N GLU A 450 10.58 1.87 4.87
CA GLU A 450 9.97 2.06 3.56
C GLU A 450 10.99 2.48 2.51
N GLU A 451 11.90 3.40 2.82
CA GLU A 451 13.03 3.75 1.93
C GLU A 451 13.85 2.51 1.55
N GLN A 452 14.12 1.61 2.51
CA GLN A 452 14.78 0.33 2.24
C GLN A 452 13.90 -0.62 1.39
N LEU A 453 12.62 -0.79 1.73
CA LEU A 453 11.70 -1.67 0.99
C LEU A 453 11.49 -1.18 -0.45
N ILE A 454 11.49 0.13 -0.69
CA ILE A 454 11.44 0.77 -2.01
C ILE A 454 12.70 0.47 -2.82
N ILE A 455 13.88 0.40 -2.18
CA ILE A 455 15.13 -0.01 -2.82
C ILE A 455 15.12 -1.53 -3.12
N GLU A 456 14.73 -2.38 -2.16
CA GLU A 456 14.57 -3.83 -2.36
C GLU A 456 13.57 -4.16 -3.49
N GLN A 457 12.46 -3.40 -3.55
CA GLN A 457 11.43 -3.56 -4.58
C GLN A 457 11.94 -3.13 -5.96
N LYS A 458 12.67 -2.02 -6.09
CA LYS A 458 13.26 -1.58 -7.37
C LYS A 458 14.27 -2.60 -7.94
N VAL A 459 14.99 -3.33 -7.09
CA VAL A 459 15.86 -4.45 -7.52
C VAL A 459 15.03 -5.64 -8.00
N SER A 460 13.95 -5.96 -7.30
CA SER A 460 13.00 -7.01 -7.69
C SER A 460 12.32 -6.69 -9.03
N ASP A 461 11.88 -5.45 -9.23
CA ASP A 461 11.25 -5.00 -10.46
C ASP A 461 12.20 -5.10 -11.66
N ALA A 462 13.46 -4.70 -11.50
CA ALA A 462 14.47 -4.84 -12.56
C ALA A 462 14.74 -6.31 -12.93
N LYS A 463 14.72 -7.21 -11.95
CA LYS A 463 14.83 -8.67 -12.12
C LYS A 463 13.63 -9.25 -12.87
N TYR A 464 12.40 -8.87 -12.49
CA TYR A 464 11.18 -9.47 -13.05
C TYR A 464 10.69 -8.80 -14.35
N ALA A 465 11.00 -7.53 -14.60
CA ALA A 465 10.77 -6.87 -15.89
C ALA A 465 11.50 -7.57 -17.05
N ALA A 466 12.63 -8.24 -16.78
CA ALA A 466 13.34 -9.06 -17.76
C ALA A 466 12.50 -10.25 -18.27
N LEU A 467 11.47 -10.68 -17.53
CA LEU A 467 10.54 -11.75 -17.93
C LEU A 467 9.34 -11.23 -18.74
N LYS A 468 9.17 -9.92 -18.94
CA LYS A 468 7.95 -9.36 -19.57
C LYS A 468 7.67 -9.91 -20.98
N ALA A 469 8.69 -10.34 -21.71
CA ALA A 469 8.57 -10.90 -23.05
C ALA A 469 8.34 -12.43 -23.09
N ASP A 470 8.29 -13.10 -21.94
CA ASP A 470 8.12 -14.55 -21.81
C ASP A 470 7.08 -14.87 -20.72
N GLU A 471 5.82 -15.01 -21.14
CA GLU A 471 4.69 -15.29 -20.24
C GLU A 471 4.85 -16.63 -19.50
N ALA A 472 5.52 -17.62 -20.10
CA ALA A 472 5.76 -18.91 -19.48
C ALA A 472 6.82 -18.81 -18.37
N ALA A 473 7.91 -18.07 -18.59
CA ALA A 473 8.89 -17.75 -17.55
C ALA A 473 8.28 -16.86 -16.45
N ALA A 474 7.42 -15.90 -16.81
CA ALA A 474 6.72 -15.05 -15.85
C ALA A 474 5.72 -15.83 -14.96
N LYS A 475 4.99 -16.81 -15.51
CA LYS A 475 4.14 -17.72 -14.71
C LYS A 475 4.97 -18.70 -13.89
N GLY A 476 6.08 -19.19 -14.44
CA GLY A 476 7.06 -20.03 -13.72
C GLY A 476 7.76 -19.30 -12.55
N ALA A 477 7.73 -17.97 -12.52
CA ALA A 477 8.29 -17.17 -11.42
C ALA A 477 7.35 -17.04 -10.21
N GLU A 478 6.06 -17.40 -10.30
CA GLU A 478 5.09 -17.21 -9.21
C GLU A 478 5.51 -17.88 -7.89
N ASP A 479 6.10 -19.07 -7.94
CA ASP A 479 6.54 -19.80 -6.75
C ASP A 479 7.72 -19.10 -6.07
N GLN A 480 8.66 -18.57 -6.85
CA GLN A 480 9.77 -17.76 -6.33
C GLN A 480 9.27 -16.43 -5.75
N VAL A 481 8.35 -15.74 -6.44
CA VAL A 481 7.73 -14.50 -5.96
C VAL A 481 7.01 -14.73 -4.64
N THR A 482 6.26 -15.82 -4.52
CA THR A 482 5.52 -16.19 -3.30
C THR A 482 6.50 -16.48 -2.15
N ALA A 483 7.56 -17.25 -2.39
CA ALA A 483 8.60 -17.50 -1.39
C ALA A 483 9.32 -16.20 -0.94
N GLU A 484 9.63 -15.29 -1.87
CA GLU A 484 10.25 -14.00 -1.56
C GLU A 484 9.31 -13.05 -0.81
N ALA A 485 8.00 -13.09 -1.08
CA ALA A 485 6.98 -12.35 -0.33
C ALA A 485 6.78 -12.90 1.09
N ILE A 486 6.70 -14.23 1.25
CA ILE A 486 6.57 -14.89 2.55
C ILE A 486 7.82 -14.64 3.41
N ALA A 487 9.03 -14.84 2.88
CA ALA A 487 10.28 -14.61 3.61
C ALA A 487 10.47 -13.13 4.00
N ARG A 488 10.06 -12.18 3.14
CA ARG A 488 9.99 -10.75 3.49
C ARG A 488 9.02 -10.51 4.65
N SER A 489 7.84 -11.10 4.60
CA SER A 489 6.81 -10.94 5.63
C SER A 489 7.23 -11.52 6.98
N GLU A 490 7.77 -12.74 7.01
CA GLU A 490 8.30 -13.39 8.22
C GLU A 490 9.41 -12.54 8.88
N ARG A 491 10.33 -12.01 8.07
CA ARG A 491 11.40 -11.08 8.50
C ARG A 491 10.83 -9.81 9.13
N LEU A 492 9.86 -9.18 8.48
CA LEU A 492 9.25 -7.93 8.94
C LEU A 492 8.39 -8.13 10.18
N PHE A 493 7.58 -9.20 10.24
CA PHE A 493 6.75 -9.50 11.39
C PHE A 493 7.60 -9.72 12.66
N LYS A 494 8.73 -10.43 12.55
CA LYS A 494 9.70 -10.58 13.64
C LYS A 494 10.26 -9.23 14.11
N GLN A 495 10.56 -8.31 13.20
CA GLN A 495 10.99 -6.95 13.53
C GLN A 495 9.86 -6.15 14.21
N PHE A 496 8.61 -6.34 13.80
CA PHE A 496 7.47 -5.67 14.42
C PHE A 496 7.21 -6.18 15.85
N LYS A 497 7.28 -7.50 16.11
CA LYS A 497 7.20 -8.05 17.47
C LYS A 497 8.34 -7.56 18.37
N GLN A 498 9.56 -7.38 17.82
CA GLN A 498 10.67 -6.77 18.56
C GLN A 498 10.36 -5.30 18.90
N TYR A 499 9.95 -4.50 17.92
CA TYR A 499 9.70 -3.07 18.11
C TYR A 499 8.50 -2.79 19.02
N GLU A 500 7.44 -3.59 18.93
CA GLU A 500 6.33 -3.63 19.88
C GLU A 500 6.85 -3.83 21.31
N ALA A 501 7.72 -4.83 21.54
CA ALA A 501 8.30 -5.09 22.86
C ALA A 501 9.22 -3.95 23.35
N GLU A 502 9.94 -3.27 22.47
CA GLU A 502 10.74 -2.07 22.80
C GLU A 502 9.86 -0.88 23.25
N LEU A 503 8.72 -0.65 22.59
CA LEU A 503 7.75 0.37 22.97
C LEU A 503 7.05 0.01 24.29
N SER A 504 6.60 -1.24 24.44
CA SER A 504 6.06 -1.80 25.68
C SER A 504 7.02 -1.65 26.87
N ALA A 505 8.32 -1.88 26.67
CA ALA A 505 9.35 -1.68 27.69
C ALA A 505 9.53 -0.21 28.05
N THR A 506 9.58 0.68 27.04
CA THR A 506 9.67 2.13 27.23
C THR A 506 8.49 2.69 28.05
N LEU A 507 7.28 2.18 27.81
CA LEU A 507 6.10 2.54 28.61
C LEU A 507 6.22 2.07 30.07
N LYS A 508 6.73 0.86 30.29
CA LYS A 508 6.93 0.30 31.64
C LYS A 508 8.01 1.07 32.42
N GLU A 509 9.09 1.50 31.77
CA GLU A 509 10.08 2.42 32.38
C GLU A 509 9.48 3.79 32.71
N ALA A 510 8.54 4.29 31.89
CA ALA A 510 7.79 5.52 32.15
C ALA A 510 6.63 5.36 33.17
N GLY A 511 6.45 4.17 33.76
CA GLY A 511 5.39 3.88 34.73
C GLY A 511 3.98 3.79 34.12
N ARG A 512 3.88 3.44 32.84
CA ARG A 512 2.64 3.29 32.07
C ARG A 512 2.38 1.83 31.69
N THR A 513 1.16 1.54 31.26
CA THR A 513 0.69 0.22 30.83
C THR A 513 0.16 0.25 29.41
N ASP A 514 0.35 -0.85 28.71
CA ASP A 514 0.10 -1.03 27.27
C ASP A 514 -1.08 -1.98 26.95
N ASP A 515 -1.46 -2.86 27.90
CA ASP A 515 -2.49 -3.92 27.81
C ASP A 515 -3.30 -3.98 26.50
N PRO A 516 -2.78 -4.66 25.46
CA PRO A 516 -3.43 -4.71 24.16
C PRO A 516 -4.73 -5.53 24.18
N TYR A 517 -4.83 -6.53 25.06
CA TYR A 517 -6.05 -7.30 25.23
C TYR A 517 -7.17 -6.40 25.71
N ARG A 518 -6.93 -5.59 26.76
CA ARG A 518 -7.93 -4.64 27.23
C ARG A 518 -8.17 -3.50 26.24
N ALA A 519 -7.15 -3.02 25.52
CA ALA A 519 -7.31 -1.97 24.53
C ALA A 519 -8.19 -2.41 23.34
N SER A 520 -8.04 -3.67 22.88
CA SER A 520 -8.78 -4.23 21.74
C SER A 520 -10.26 -4.53 22.03
N LEU A 521 -10.67 -4.56 23.31
CA LEU A 521 -12.07 -4.72 23.69
C LEU A 521 -12.92 -3.46 23.36
N PRO A 522 -14.25 -3.62 23.26
CA PRO A 522 -15.20 -2.51 23.07
C PRO A 522 -14.99 -1.35 24.05
N ASP A 523 -15.22 -0.11 23.60
CA ASP A 523 -15.07 1.09 24.44
C ASP A 523 -16.08 1.15 25.59
N ASP A 524 -17.24 0.50 25.46
CA ASP A 524 -18.23 0.35 26.53
C ASP A 524 -18.03 -0.90 27.41
N TYR A 525 -16.99 -1.70 27.12
CA TYR A 525 -16.66 -2.90 27.90
C TYR A 525 -16.42 -2.54 29.37
N LYS A 526 -17.05 -3.30 30.25
CA LYS A 526 -16.91 -3.17 31.70
C LYS A 526 -16.26 -4.43 32.22
N GLU A 527 -15.19 -4.26 32.97
CA GLU A 527 -14.61 -5.35 33.77
C GLU A 527 -15.72 -6.03 34.59
N PRO A 528 -15.74 -7.36 34.66
CA PRO A 528 -16.56 -8.05 35.65
C PRO A 528 -16.21 -7.50 37.03
N THR A 529 -17.11 -6.74 37.64
CA THR A 529 -16.91 -6.29 39.02
C THR A 529 -16.79 -7.52 39.90
N ASP A 530 -15.59 -7.73 40.47
CA ASP A 530 -15.35 -8.78 41.46
C ASP A 530 -16.52 -8.85 42.43
N ALA A 531 -17.18 -10.00 42.47
CA ALA A 531 -18.35 -10.22 43.29
C ALA A 531 -17.92 -10.23 44.76
N THR A 532 -17.79 -9.04 45.35
CA THR A 532 -17.27 -8.81 46.70
C THR A 532 -17.93 -9.79 47.67
N THR A 533 -17.17 -10.77 48.15
CA THR A 533 -17.68 -11.86 48.98
C THR A 533 -18.32 -11.28 50.23
N THR A 534 -19.66 -11.19 50.24
CA THR A 534 -20.43 -10.55 51.30
C THR A 534 -20.10 -11.19 52.63
N THR A 535 -19.25 -10.52 53.41
CA THR A 535 -18.76 -11.05 54.68
C THR A 535 -19.90 -11.01 55.68
N ALA A 536 -20.59 -12.14 55.84
CA ALA A 536 -21.64 -12.29 56.85
C ALA A 536 -21.04 -11.97 58.24
N PRO A 537 -21.75 -11.21 59.09
CA PRO A 537 -21.19 -10.76 60.35
C PRO A 537 -20.94 -11.95 61.29
N SER A 538 -19.67 -12.22 61.57
CA SER A 538 -19.26 -13.29 62.48
C SER A 538 -19.64 -12.95 63.92
N THR A 539 -20.46 -13.79 64.54
CA THR A 539 -20.68 -13.75 65.99
C THR A 539 -19.58 -14.56 66.69
N GLU A 540 -18.64 -13.84 67.30
CA GLU A 540 -17.79 -14.34 68.40
C GLU A 540 -18.67 -14.93 69.54
N PRO A 541 -18.15 -15.84 70.43
CA PRO A 541 -16.85 -15.64 71.08
C PRO A 541 -15.99 -16.88 71.48
N SER A 542 -14.76 -16.55 71.93
CA SER A 542 -14.08 -17.11 73.13
C SER A 542 -12.98 -18.19 73.02
N THR A 543 -11.87 -17.88 73.73
CA THR A 543 -10.95 -18.76 74.51
C THR A 543 -9.88 -19.66 73.84
N ASP A 544 -8.64 -19.17 73.93
CA ASP A 544 -7.44 -19.79 74.55
C ASP A 544 -6.52 -20.84 73.86
N ALA A 545 -5.25 -20.78 74.31
CA ALA A 545 -4.18 -21.80 74.33
C ALA A 545 -3.29 -22.06 73.07
N THR A 546 -2.22 -21.26 72.95
CA THR A 546 -0.80 -21.64 72.73
C THR A 546 -0.43 -23.03 72.15
N THR A 547 0.45 -23.08 71.12
CA THR A 547 1.88 -23.54 71.20
C THR A 547 2.57 -23.66 69.81
N THR A 548 3.85 -23.24 69.74
CA THR A 548 5.03 -23.62 68.90
C THR A 548 4.85 -24.74 67.83
N THR A 549 5.43 -24.66 66.60
CA THR A 549 6.85 -25.01 66.30
C THR A 549 7.34 -24.54 64.90
N GLU A 550 8.66 -24.48 64.72
CA GLU A 550 9.44 -23.98 63.56
C GLU A 550 9.40 -24.85 62.28
N PRO A 551 9.75 -24.28 61.10
CA PRO A 551 9.98 -25.02 59.84
C PRO A 551 11.45 -25.46 59.65
N SER A 552 11.72 -26.47 58.80
CA SER A 552 13.10 -26.80 58.37
C SER A 552 13.18 -27.69 57.11
N VAL A 553 14.36 -27.67 56.47
CA VAL A 553 14.89 -28.58 55.41
C VAL A 553 14.41 -28.38 53.95
N GLU A 554 15.17 -27.56 53.22
CA GLU A 554 15.48 -27.73 51.78
C GLU A 554 16.67 -28.75 51.61
N PRO A 555 17.30 -28.99 50.43
CA PRO A 555 16.95 -28.67 49.03
C PRO A 555 17.07 -29.86 48.04
N SER A 556 16.80 -29.64 46.75
CA SER A 556 17.46 -30.36 45.63
C SER A 556 17.40 -29.55 44.32
N THR A 557 18.24 -29.88 43.34
CA THR A 557 18.62 -29.03 42.18
C THR A 557 18.06 -29.46 40.82
N ASP A 558 18.14 -28.54 39.84
CA ASP A 558 17.70 -28.68 38.45
C ASP A 558 18.40 -29.76 37.60
N ALA A 559 17.72 -30.17 36.52
CA ALA A 559 18.32 -30.65 35.29
C ALA A 559 17.40 -30.41 34.07
N THR A 560 17.90 -29.74 33.03
CA THR A 560 17.22 -29.52 31.74
C THR A 560 17.48 -30.64 30.72
N THR A 561 16.59 -30.88 29.74
CA THR A 561 16.90 -31.00 28.28
C THR A 561 15.63 -31.24 27.42
N THR A 562 15.66 -30.68 26.21
CA THR A 562 14.73 -30.67 25.06
C THR A 562 14.33 -32.04 24.44
N THR A 563 13.13 -32.11 23.82
CA THR A 563 12.89 -32.92 22.59
C THR A 563 11.82 -32.26 21.68
N GLU A 564 11.90 -32.54 20.37
CA GLU A 564 10.97 -32.09 19.30
C GLU A 564 10.01 -33.22 18.83
N PRO A 565 9.02 -32.97 17.92
CA PRO A 565 7.88 -33.86 17.65
C PRO A 565 8.10 -34.92 16.54
N SER A 566 7.07 -35.76 16.30
CA SER A 566 6.98 -36.71 15.18
C SER A 566 5.54 -36.86 14.65
N VAL A 567 5.40 -37.38 13.43
CA VAL A 567 4.28 -37.17 12.49
C VAL A 567 3.48 -38.47 12.19
N GLU A 568 2.20 -38.31 11.81
CA GLU A 568 1.33 -39.29 11.09
C GLU A 568 0.90 -40.63 11.76
N PRO A 569 -0.08 -41.39 11.20
CA PRO A 569 -1.24 -41.02 10.35
C PRO A 569 -2.57 -41.65 10.84
N SER A 570 -3.70 -41.43 10.13
CA SER A 570 -4.93 -42.24 10.25
C SER A 570 -5.79 -42.21 8.97
N THR A 571 -6.41 -43.33 8.59
CA THR A 571 -7.28 -43.51 7.41
C THR A 571 -8.38 -44.56 7.69
N ASP A 572 -9.63 -44.29 7.28
CA ASP A 572 -10.79 -45.18 7.00
C ASP A 572 -11.09 -46.37 7.97
N ALA A 573 -12.32 -46.64 8.46
CA ALA A 573 -13.57 -46.79 7.71
C ALA A 573 -14.82 -47.01 8.61
N THR A 574 -16.01 -46.63 8.10
CA THR A 574 -17.40 -47.14 8.33
C THR A 574 -17.71 -48.08 9.53
N THR A 575 -18.79 -47.89 10.31
CA THR A 575 -20.17 -48.37 9.98
C THR A 575 -21.25 -47.91 11.00
N THR A 576 -22.49 -47.78 10.51
CA THR A 576 -23.81 -47.42 11.11
C THR A 576 -24.28 -48.14 12.40
N THR A 577 -25.13 -47.47 13.20
CA THR A 577 -26.23 -48.08 13.99
C THR A 577 -27.48 -47.15 14.01
N GLU A 578 -28.70 -47.68 14.17
CA GLU A 578 -29.99 -47.01 13.92
C GLU A 578 -30.68 -46.35 15.16
N PRO A 579 -31.61 -45.38 14.96
CA PRO A 579 -32.55 -44.88 15.97
C PRO A 579 -33.91 -45.63 15.97
N SER A 580 -34.79 -45.39 16.96
CA SER A 580 -36.04 -46.16 17.14
C SER A 580 -37.29 -45.33 17.51
N VAL A 581 -38.28 -45.34 16.60
CA VAL A 581 -39.75 -45.43 16.81
C VAL A 581 -40.50 -44.32 17.60
N GLU A 582 -41.14 -43.40 16.85
CA GLU A 582 -42.62 -43.18 16.70
C GLU A 582 -43.58 -43.03 17.91
N PRO A 583 -44.89 -42.64 17.72
CA PRO A 583 -45.63 -42.21 16.50
C PRO A 583 -46.15 -40.74 16.63
N SER A 584 -47.17 -40.16 15.95
CA SER A 584 -48.20 -40.51 14.93
C SER A 584 -48.64 -39.19 14.19
N THR A 585 -49.58 -39.04 13.23
CA THR A 585 -50.62 -39.87 12.53
C THR A 585 -51.06 -39.17 11.21
N ASP A 586 -51.64 -39.93 10.27
CA ASP A 586 -52.65 -39.61 9.23
C ASP A 586 -52.85 -38.18 8.64
N ALA A 587 -52.68 -38.06 7.30
CA ALA A 587 -53.81 -37.91 6.35
C ALA A 587 -53.41 -37.88 4.84
N THR A 588 -53.75 -38.95 4.10
CA THR A 588 -54.33 -39.05 2.72
C THR A 588 -54.40 -37.78 1.81
N THR A 589 -54.12 -37.78 0.48
CA THR A 589 -54.48 -38.75 -0.60
C THR A 589 -53.73 -38.52 -1.94
N THR A 590 -53.35 -39.61 -2.64
CA THR A 590 -53.19 -39.94 -4.10
C THR A 590 -53.34 -38.81 -5.18
N THR A 591 -52.62 -38.75 -6.33
CA THR A 591 -52.42 -39.80 -7.38
C THR A 591 -51.30 -39.49 -8.41
N GLU A 592 -50.76 -40.56 -9.04
CA GLU A 592 -49.70 -40.68 -10.08
C GLU A 592 -50.30 -40.78 -11.53
N PRO A 593 -49.63 -41.19 -12.66
CA PRO A 593 -48.19 -41.36 -13.00
C PRO A 593 -47.74 -40.98 -14.46
N SER A 594 -46.43 -41.12 -14.75
CA SER A 594 -45.80 -41.46 -16.06
C SER A 594 -45.77 -40.36 -17.17
N VAL A 595 -44.85 -40.31 -18.15
CA VAL A 595 -44.02 -41.34 -18.85
C VAL A 595 -42.62 -40.81 -19.22
N ASP A 596 -41.63 -41.71 -19.29
CA ASP A 596 -40.28 -41.60 -19.90
C ASP A 596 -40.07 -42.89 -20.75
N PRO A 597 -39.11 -43.05 -21.70
CA PRO A 597 -37.98 -42.18 -22.12
C PRO A 597 -37.82 -41.95 -23.64
N SER A 598 -36.82 -41.16 -24.03
CA SER A 598 -35.96 -41.51 -25.17
C SER A 598 -34.56 -40.88 -25.08
N THR A 599 -33.53 -41.68 -25.28
CA THR A 599 -32.15 -41.25 -25.55
C THR A 599 -32.00 -40.76 -26.99
N ASP A 600 -31.09 -39.82 -27.25
CA ASP A 600 -30.20 -39.94 -28.42
C ASP A 600 -28.87 -39.20 -28.21
N VAL A 601 -27.88 -39.47 -29.07
CA VAL A 601 -26.48 -39.03 -28.93
C VAL A 601 -25.98 -38.35 -30.20
N THR A 602 -25.44 -37.13 -30.13
CA THR A 602 -24.15 -36.77 -30.78
C THR A 602 -23.61 -35.36 -30.47
N THR A 603 -22.31 -35.33 -30.22
CA THR A 603 -21.27 -34.38 -30.66
C THR A 603 -21.68 -33.11 -31.44
N THR A 604 -21.06 -31.97 -31.09
CA THR A 604 -20.91 -30.81 -31.98
C THR A 604 -19.44 -30.35 -31.99
N THR A 605 -18.96 -29.85 -33.14
CA THR A 605 -17.59 -29.33 -33.35
C THR A 605 -17.66 -27.92 -33.95
N ASP A 606 -16.60 -27.13 -33.82
CA ASP A 606 -16.55 -25.70 -34.19
C ASP A 606 -16.83 -25.38 -35.67
N ALA A 607 -17.40 -24.18 -35.93
CA ALA A 607 -16.78 -23.15 -36.80
C ALA A 607 -17.62 -21.85 -37.00
N SER A 608 -17.07 -20.73 -36.52
CA SER A 608 -16.77 -19.49 -37.28
C SER A 608 -17.80 -18.78 -38.22
N VAL A 609 -18.22 -17.58 -37.76
CA VAL A 609 -18.32 -16.29 -38.52
C VAL A 609 -19.47 -16.03 -39.54
N GLU A 610 -20.28 -15.02 -39.17
CA GLU A 610 -20.95 -13.91 -39.91
C GLU A 610 -20.75 -13.64 -41.42
N PRO A 611 -21.56 -12.74 -42.05
CA PRO A 611 -22.95 -12.31 -41.75
C PRO A 611 -23.84 -12.24 -43.02
N SER A 612 -25.14 -11.93 -42.87
CA SER A 612 -26.05 -11.63 -44.00
C SER A 612 -26.86 -10.34 -43.81
N THR A 613 -26.60 -9.35 -44.65
CA THR A 613 -27.48 -8.19 -44.88
C THR A 613 -28.68 -8.56 -45.75
N ASP A 614 -29.83 -7.92 -45.55
CA ASP A 614 -30.92 -7.92 -46.55
C ASP A 614 -31.54 -6.51 -46.70
N VAL A 615 -32.17 -6.24 -47.85
CA VAL A 615 -32.42 -4.87 -48.37
C VAL A 615 -33.87 -4.65 -48.80
N THR A 616 -34.43 -3.47 -48.49
CA THR A 616 -35.72 -3.00 -49.03
C THR A 616 -35.60 -1.54 -49.54
N THR A 617 -36.26 -1.23 -50.66
CA THR A 617 -35.86 -0.11 -51.54
C THR A 617 -36.95 0.94 -51.79
N THR A 618 -36.65 2.19 -51.38
CA THR A 618 -36.94 3.52 -51.97
C THR A 618 -38.30 3.87 -52.64
N THR A 619 -38.80 5.07 -52.31
CA THR A 619 -39.47 5.98 -53.27
C THR A 619 -38.98 7.43 -53.06
N GLU A 620 -38.94 8.24 -54.12
CA GLU A 620 -38.29 9.58 -54.20
C GLU A 620 -39.23 10.76 -53.82
N ALA A 621 -38.89 12.07 -53.81
CA ALA A 621 -37.75 12.88 -54.32
C ALA A 621 -37.66 14.23 -53.50
N SER A 622 -36.88 15.31 -53.78
CA SER A 622 -35.96 15.72 -54.88
C SER A 622 -35.09 16.96 -54.50
N ALA A 623 -34.21 17.39 -55.42
CA ALA A 623 -33.74 18.77 -55.70
C ALA A 623 -32.86 19.57 -54.68
N GLU A 624 -31.54 19.30 -54.69
CA GLU A 624 -30.44 20.16 -55.25
C GLU A 624 -30.38 21.72 -55.08
N PRO A 625 -29.20 22.38 -55.27
CA PRO A 625 -27.82 22.04 -54.84
C PRO A 625 -26.91 23.28 -54.47
N SER A 626 -25.74 23.06 -53.86
CA SER A 626 -24.49 23.89 -53.97
C SER A 626 -23.39 23.28 -53.05
N THR A 627 -22.41 22.49 -53.50
CA THR A 627 -21.16 22.81 -54.22
C THR A 627 -20.11 23.65 -53.47
N ASP A 628 -18.86 23.17 -53.59
CA ASP A 628 -17.55 23.72 -53.17
C ASP A 628 -17.24 23.91 -51.67
N ALA A 629 -15.98 23.83 -51.21
CA ALA A 629 -14.85 22.93 -51.52
C ALA A 629 -13.68 23.23 -50.56
N THR A 630 -13.10 22.18 -49.99
CA THR A 630 -11.78 22.04 -49.33
C THR A 630 -10.83 23.25 -49.22
N THR A 631 -10.30 23.50 -48.01
CA THR A 631 -8.84 23.59 -47.72
C THR A 631 -8.58 23.45 -46.22
N THR A 632 -7.57 22.66 -45.85
CA THR A 632 -7.13 22.42 -44.47
C THR A 632 -6.03 23.40 -44.05
N THR A 633 -6.12 24.00 -42.85
CA THR A 633 -4.93 24.46 -42.10
C THR A 633 -5.18 24.47 -40.61
N GLU A 634 -4.11 24.33 -39.82
CA GLU A 634 -4.11 24.33 -38.36
C GLU A 634 -4.34 25.75 -37.79
N ALA A 635 -4.79 25.83 -36.53
CA ALA A 635 -4.85 27.07 -35.76
C ALA A 635 -4.06 26.93 -34.45
N SER A 636 -2.93 27.62 -34.35
CA SER A 636 -2.12 27.70 -33.12
C SER A 636 -2.65 28.80 -32.19
N VAL A 637 -2.36 28.67 -30.90
CA VAL A 637 -2.73 29.63 -29.85
C VAL A 637 -1.89 30.90 -29.94
N GLU A 638 -2.52 32.08 -29.93
CA GLU A 638 -2.06 33.17 -29.07
C GLU A 638 -3.14 34.22 -28.74
N SER A 639 -2.87 34.95 -27.65
CA SER A 639 -3.65 35.96 -26.92
C SER A 639 -4.65 36.85 -27.66
N SER A 640 -5.75 37.17 -26.96
CA SER A 640 -6.33 38.52 -26.98
C SER A 640 -6.45 39.09 -25.56
N THR A 641 -5.94 40.30 -25.37
CA THR A 641 -6.23 41.15 -24.20
C THR A 641 -7.52 41.93 -24.43
N ASP A 642 -8.25 42.27 -23.37
CA ASP A 642 -9.07 43.48 -23.39
C ASP A 642 -9.02 44.21 -22.04
N ALA A 643 -9.26 45.52 -22.03
CA ALA A 643 -8.94 46.39 -20.90
C ALA A 643 -9.84 47.64 -20.80
N THR A 644 -10.34 47.91 -19.58
CA THR A 644 -10.85 49.22 -19.14
C THR A 644 -10.52 49.39 -17.64
N THR A 645 -9.57 50.24 -17.24
CA THR A 645 -9.67 51.71 -17.01
C THR A 645 -10.75 52.12 -16.00
N THR A 646 -10.52 52.96 -14.98
CA THR A 646 -9.30 53.60 -14.41
C THR A 646 -9.73 54.29 -13.10
N ASN A 647 -8.80 54.47 -12.14
CA ASN A 647 -8.64 55.75 -11.43
C ASN A 647 -7.36 55.78 -10.56
N GLU A 648 -6.55 56.80 -10.78
CA GLU A 648 -5.37 57.19 -9.99
C GLU A 648 -5.74 58.28 -8.94
N PRO A 649 -4.80 58.79 -8.13
CA PRO A 649 -3.77 58.11 -7.35
C PRO A 649 -3.76 58.60 -5.88
N SER A 650 -2.91 58.00 -5.04
CA SER A 650 -2.27 58.76 -3.95
C SER A 650 -0.87 58.23 -3.69
N THR A 651 0.13 59.08 -3.89
CA THR A 651 1.49 58.86 -3.40
C THR A 651 1.55 59.19 -1.90
N ASP A 652 2.21 58.37 -1.11
CA ASP A 652 3.02 58.90 -0.01
C ASP A 652 4.22 58.00 0.25
N ALA A 653 5.31 58.57 0.76
CA ALA A 653 6.60 57.89 0.88
C ALA A 653 7.10 57.89 2.32
N THR A 654 7.33 56.70 2.90
CA THR A 654 7.97 56.56 4.22
C THR A 654 9.11 55.55 4.17
N THR A 655 10.33 56.06 4.27
CA THR A 655 11.54 55.27 4.51
C THR A 655 11.64 54.87 5.99
N THR A 656 12.32 53.77 6.32
CA THR A 656 13.40 53.66 7.36
C THR A 656 13.43 52.30 8.11
N THR A 657 14.66 51.87 8.43
CA THR A 657 15.08 50.81 9.38
C THR A 657 14.67 49.35 9.15
N VAL A 658 15.68 48.55 8.76
CA VAL A 658 15.83 47.15 9.15
C VAL A 658 16.70 47.08 10.42
N PRO A 659 16.34 46.31 11.47
CA PRO A 659 17.27 45.94 12.54
C PRO A 659 18.04 44.67 12.18
N SER A 660 19.36 44.66 12.41
CA SER A 660 20.21 43.48 12.29
C SER A 660 20.67 43.01 13.67
N THR A 661 20.85 41.69 13.84
CA THR A 661 21.40 41.10 15.07
C THR A 661 22.46 40.05 14.73
N GLU A 662 23.73 40.38 14.97
CA GLU A 662 24.84 39.42 14.92
C GLU A 662 24.85 38.47 16.14
N PRO A 663 25.35 37.23 16.00
CA PRO A 663 25.59 36.32 17.11
C PRO A 663 26.91 36.64 17.85
N SER A 664 26.92 36.44 19.17
CA SER A 664 28.10 36.67 20.01
C SER A 664 29.21 35.65 19.79
N LYS A 665 30.45 36.12 19.66
CA LYS A 665 31.66 35.29 19.71
C LYS A 665 32.14 35.11 21.15
N ASN A 666 32.77 33.97 21.43
CA ASN A 666 33.66 33.82 22.57
C ASN A 666 34.92 33.08 22.10
N GLU A 667 36.11 33.59 22.45
CA GLU A 667 37.39 33.07 21.96
C GLU A 667 38.12 32.26 23.02
N THR A 668 38.72 31.12 22.62
CA THR A 668 39.80 30.48 23.39
C THR A 668 40.91 30.02 22.44
N LYS A 669 42.16 30.37 22.77
CA LYS A 669 43.34 30.21 21.90
C LYS A 669 44.02 28.83 22.09
N PRO A 670 44.55 28.18 21.03
CA PRO A 670 45.13 26.84 21.12
C PRO A 670 46.57 26.80 21.66
N THR A 671 47.02 25.59 22.04
CA THR A 671 48.40 25.23 22.41
C THR A 671 48.90 24.07 21.55
N GLN A 672 50.18 24.09 21.16
CA GLN A 672 50.83 23.07 20.30
C GLN A 672 51.30 21.82 21.07
N PRO A 673 51.59 20.70 20.37
CA PRO A 673 51.94 19.41 20.98
C PRO A 673 53.44 19.27 21.33
N SER A 674 53.77 18.18 22.04
CA SER A 674 55.14 17.68 22.27
C SER A 674 55.20 16.16 21.98
N THR A 675 56.41 15.61 21.83
CA THR A 675 56.70 14.39 21.07
C THR A 675 57.18 13.17 21.88
N GLU A 676 56.60 12.00 21.57
CA GLU A 676 57.22 10.65 21.61
C GLU A 676 57.76 10.10 22.98
N PRO A 677 58.32 8.86 23.07
CA PRO A 677 57.52 7.63 23.02
C PRO A 677 57.92 6.56 24.07
N ASN A 678 57.03 5.63 24.46
CA ASN A 678 57.47 4.29 24.91
C ASN A 678 56.39 3.18 24.89
N LYS A 679 56.83 1.95 25.19
CA LYS A 679 56.17 0.65 24.97
C LYS A 679 55.48 0.01 26.19
N ASP A 680 54.57 -0.92 25.88
CA ASP A 680 54.28 -2.20 26.56
C ASP A 680 54.15 -2.26 28.11
N VAL A 681 52.91 -2.19 28.62
CA VAL A 681 52.44 -3.01 29.76
C VAL A 681 50.97 -3.39 29.55
N ASN A 682 50.60 -4.65 29.84
CA ASN A 682 49.23 -5.18 29.79
C ASN A 682 48.63 -5.27 31.21
N THR A 683 47.49 -4.62 31.49
CA THR A 683 46.61 -4.99 32.62
C THR A 683 45.17 -4.46 32.57
N SER A 684 44.24 -5.33 33.01
CA SER A 684 42.91 -5.04 33.59
C SER A 684 41.84 -4.36 32.71
N THR A 685 40.84 -5.15 32.32
CA THR A 685 39.53 -4.69 31.83
C THR A 685 38.87 -3.73 32.83
N LYS A 686 38.36 -2.60 32.35
CA LYS A 686 37.57 -1.65 33.15
C LYS A 686 36.30 -1.29 32.40
N ILE A 687 35.14 -1.59 33.00
CA ILE A 687 33.84 -1.34 32.38
C ILE A 687 33.65 0.18 32.21
N VAL A 688 33.26 0.60 31.00
CA VAL A 688 32.96 1.99 30.65
C VAL A 688 31.44 2.20 30.79
N PRO A 689 30.97 3.17 31.59
CA PRO A 689 29.54 3.52 31.63
C PRO A 689 29.07 4.11 30.30
N ALA A 690 27.78 3.90 29.96
CA ALA A 690 27.18 4.51 28.78
C ALA A 690 27.28 6.05 28.81
N PRO A 691 27.54 6.71 27.66
CA PRO A 691 27.61 8.16 27.59
C PRO A 691 26.21 8.79 27.80
N THR A 692 26.18 9.94 28.47
CA THR A 692 24.94 10.71 28.68
C THR A 692 25.13 12.16 28.24
N THR A 693 24.04 12.79 27.82
CA THR A 693 23.98 14.23 27.57
C THR A 693 22.88 14.84 28.44
N ASN A 694 23.20 15.94 29.13
CA ASN A 694 22.27 16.70 29.98
C ASN A 694 21.46 15.86 30.99
N ASN A 695 22.07 14.83 31.58
CA ASN A 695 21.47 13.92 32.59
C ASN A 695 20.15 13.25 32.18
N ARG A 696 19.91 13.03 30.88
CA ARG A 696 18.91 12.07 30.39
C ARG A 696 19.60 10.82 29.85
N PRO A 697 18.96 9.64 29.92
CA PRO A 697 19.36 8.50 29.10
C PRO A 697 19.32 8.92 27.63
N VAL A 698 20.41 8.66 26.91
CA VAL A 698 20.37 8.65 25.45
C VAL A 698 19.86 7.25 25.10
N LEU A 699 18.65 7.16 24.53
CA LEU A 699 18.16 5.92 23.94
C LEU A 699 19.25 5.36 23.00
N PRO A 700 19.48 4.03 22.96
CA PRO A 700 20.39 3.47 21.99
C PRO A 700 19.98 3.97 20.60
N THR A 701 20.93 4.50 19.85
CA THR A 701 20.67 4.84 18.46
C THR A 701 20.48 3.53 17.72
N ASN A 702 19.23 3.16 17.43
CA ASN A 702 18.84 2.03 16.58
C ASN A 702 19.27 2.31 15.12
N SER A 703 20.59 2.44 14.92
CA SER A 703 21.20 2.73 13.65
C SER A 703 21.36 1.43 12.89
N TYR A 704 20.34 1.12 12.09
CA TYR A 704 20.39 0.16 10.98
C TYR A 704 21.52 0.43 9.98
N ILE A 705 22.25 1.55 10.14
CA ILE A 705 23.39 1.97 9.34
C ILE A 705 24.61 2.12 10.26
N LEU A 706 25.63 1.28 10.06
CA LEU A 706 26.98 1.51 10.60
C LEU A 706 27.78 2.35 9.59
N VAL A 707 28.48 3.38 10.07
CA VAL A 707 29.27 4.30 9.24
C VAL A 707 30.71 4.33 9.72
N ASP A 708 31.67 4.07 8.83
CA ASP A 708 33.06 4.38 9.10
C ASP A 708 33.34 5.87 8.82
N PRO A 709 33.68 6.69 9.83
CA PRO A 709 33.81 8.13 9.67
C PRO A 709 35.09 8.56 8.92
N LEU A 710 36.04 7.65 8.70
CA LEU A 710 37.32 7.96 8.02
C LEU A 710 37.24 7.79 6.51
N THR A 711 36.53 6.76 6.03
CA THR A 711 36.33 6.48 4.61
C THR A 711 34.98 6.98 4.10
N GLY A 712 33.96 7.09 4.96
CA GLY A 712 32.57 7.38 4.56
C GLY A 712 31.83 6.16 3.99
N ILE A 713 32.35 4.94 4.21
CA ILE A 713 31.66 3.68 3.90
C ILE A 713 30.52 3.47 4.89
N THR A 714 29.37 3.02 4.38
CA THR A 714 28.20 2.67 5.19
C THR A 714 27.78 1.23 4.95
N LEU A 715 27.55 0.49 6.03
CA LEU A 715 26.85 -0.80 6.00
C LEU A 715 25.44 -0.57 6.51
N GLN A 716 24.42 -0.95 5.74
CA GLN A 716 23.02 -0.89 6.15
C GLN A 716 22.45 -2.31 6.25
N ASN A 717 21.95 -2.66 7.44
CA ASN A 717 21.34 -3.95 7.76
C ASN A 717 20.38 -3.81 8.95
N PRO A 718 19.16 -4.39 8.90
CA PRO A 718 18.23 -4.45 10.03
C PRO A 718 18.83 -4.93 11.36
N ASP A 719 19.72 -5.92 11.33
CA ASP A 719 20.29 -6.55 12.52
C ASP A 719 21.23 -5.63 13.31
N PHE A 720 21.74 -4.54 12.72
CA PHE A 720 22.61 -3.59 13.43
C PHE A 720 21.89 -2.82 14.55
N ALA A 721 20.56 -2.71 14.51
CA ALA A 721 19.79 -2.11 15.60
C ALA A 721 19.76 -2.95 16.88
N GLN A 722 20.15 -4.23 16.83
CA GLN A 722 20.41 -5.04 18.04
C GLN A 722 21.61 -4.48 18.85
N GLY A 723 22.40 -3.58 18.26
CA GLY A 723 23.55 -2.95 18.90
C GLY A 723 24.75 -3.89 19.07
N GLY A 724 25.79 -3.40 19.75
CA GLY A 724 26.99 -4.21 20.05
C GLY A 724 27.89 -4.55 18.85
N PHE A 725 27.54 -4.13 17.64
CA PHE A 725 28.38 -4.25 16.44
C PHE A 725 29.39 -3.10 16.34
N ASN A 726 30.59 -3.42 15.84
CA ASN A 726 31.65 -2.46 15.54
C ASN A 726 32.14 -2.68 14.11
N LEU A 727 32.16 -1.60 13.32
CA LEU A 727 32.69 -1.54 11.96
C LEU A 727 34.11 -0.98 11.99
N ALA A 728 35.06 -1.69 11.39
CA ALA A 728 36.40 -1.20 11.10
C ALA A 728 36.68 -1.32 9.59
N VAL A 729 37.20 -0.25 8.98
CA VAL A 729 37.51 -0.21 7.55
C VAL A 729 38.95 0.23 7.34
N SER A 730 39.67 -0.45 6.45
CA SER A 730 41.03 -0.04 6.06
C SER A 730 41.22 -0.03 4.55
N VAL A 731 42.05 0.88 4.02
CA VAL A 731 42.32 0.97 2.57
C VAL A 731 43.49 0.07 2.20
N LEU A 732 43.23 -0.95 1.39
CA LEU A 732 44.23 -1.90 0.91
C LEU A 732 45.00 -1.36 -0.31
N LYS A 733 46.22 -1.87 -0.49
CA LYS A 733 47.16 -1.50 -1.56
C LYS A 733 47.86 -2.74 -2.10
N ASP A 734 48.39 -2.63 -3.33
CA ASP A 734 49.23 -3.66 -3.98
C ASP A 734 48.59 -5.07 -4.06
N VAL A 735 47.26 -5.10 -4.11
CA VAL A 735 46.43 -6.32 -4.20
C VAL A 735 46.73 -7.07 -5.50
N GLN A 736 47.36 -8.25 -5.37
CA GLN A 736 47.87 -8.98 -6.54
C GLN A 736 46.76 -9.45 -7.49
N ALA A 737 45.56 -9.72 -6.98
CA ALA A 737 44.40 -10.12 -7.79
C ALA A 737 43.87 -9.00 -8.72
N LEU A 738 44.17 -7.73 -8.40
CA LEU A 738 43.78 -6.55 -9.20
C LEU A 738 44.99 -5.89 -9.89
N LYS A 739 46.12 -6.60 -9.96
CA LYS A 739 47.39 -6.09 -10.49
C LYS A 739 47.27 -5.62 -11.94
N GLY A 740 47.56 -4.34 -12.17
CA GLY A 740 47.49 -3.70 -13.49
C GLY A 740 46.15 -3.04 -13.82
N LYS A 741 45.13 -3.14 -12.94
CA LYS A 741 43.91 -2.33 -12.99
C LYS A 741 44.09 -1.03 -12.22
N ASP A 742 43.29 -0.02 -12.55
CA ASP A 742 43.02 1.15 -11.69
C ASP A 742 41.87 0.78 -10.75
N TYR A 743 42.07 0.90 -9.43
CA TYR A 743 41.09 0.47 -8.43
C TYR A 743 41.24 1.21 -7.10
N LYS A 744 40.17 1.18 -6.29
CA LYS A 744 40.18 1.53 -4.86
C LYS A 744 39.48 0.41 -4.09
N ILE A 745 40.17 -0.20 -3.13
CA ILE A 745 39.70 -1.39 -2.41
C ILE A 745 39.90 -1.23 -0.90
N TYR A 746 38.92 -1.71 -0.15
CA TYR A 746 38.81 -1.58 1.29
C TYR A 746 38.65 -2.95 1.92
N ASP A 747 39.34 -3.20 3.01
CA ASP A 747 39.03 -4.31 3.90
C ASP A 747 37.92 -3.85 4.86
N ILE A 748 36.78 -4.56 4.88
CA ILE A 748 35.61 -4.22 5.68
C ILE A 748 35.43 -5.30 6.75
N GLN A 749 35.81 -4.98 7.98
CA GLN A 749 35.71 -5.90 9.12
C GLN A 749 34.53 -5.51 10.00
N LEU A 750 33.56 -6.42 10.13
CA LEU A 750 32.51 -6.35 11.14
C LEU A 750 32.88 -7.21 12.34
N SER A 751 32.57 -6.73 13.54
CA SER A 751 32.73 -7.50 14.80
C SER A 751 31.59 -7.24 15.76
N ASN A 752 31.33 -8.17 16.67
CA ASN A 752 30.37 -8.05 17.76
C ASN A 752 30.93 -8.67 19.05
N GLN A 753 30.09 -8.84 20.08
CA GLN A 753 30.50 -9.37 21.39
C GLN A 753 31.14 -10.78 21.32
N ASN A 754 30.87 -11.55 20.28
CA ASN A 754 31.40 -12.91 20.08
C ASN A 754 32.69 -12.95 19.23
N GLY A 755 33.14 -11.81 18.69
CA GLY A 755 34.34 -11.71 17.85
C GLY A 755 34.07 -11.13 16.46
N ALA A 756 34.88 -11.54 15.47
CA ALA A 756 34.73 -11.12 14.08
C ALA A 756 33.53 -11.82 13.40
N VAL A 757 32.82 -11.08 12.54
CA VAL A 757 31.61 -11.53 11.85
C VAL A 757 31.90 -11.65 10.36
N HIS A 758 32.18 -12.87 9.90
CA HIS A 758 32.59 -13.14 8.51
C HIS A 758 31.39 -13.46 7.58
N GLN A 759 30.28 -13.93 8.14
CA GLN A 759 29.00 -14.16 7.43
C GLN A 759 27.87 -13.46 8.19
N PHE A 760 26.88 -12.95 7.44
CA PHE A 760 25.80 -12.15 8.01
C PHE A 760 24.55 -12.15 7.12
N SER A 761 23.45 -11.58 7.59
CA SER A 761 22.26 -11.34 6.77
C SER A 761 22.56 -10.34 5.64
N PRO A 762 21.73 -10.31 4.56
CA PRO A 762 21.97 -9.46 3.40
C PRO A 762 22.15 -7.98 3.77
N THR A 763 23.38 -7.50 3.61
CA THR A 763 23.82 -6.15 4.00
C THR A 763 24.02 -5.30 2.78
N VAL A 764 23.41 -4.11 2.76
CA VAL A 764 23.63 -3.10 1.72
C VAL A 764 24.90 -2.33 2.07
N VAL A 765 25.91 -2.44 1.22
CA VAL A 765 27.21 -1.76 1.36
C VAL A 765 27.24 -0.59 0.39
N THR A 766 27.51 0.61 0.90
CA THR A 766 27.75 1.80 0.07
C THR A 766 29.18 2.29 0.26
N MET A 767 29.93 2.37 -0.85
CA MET A 767 31.32 2.82 -0.90
C MET A 767 31.46 4.11 -1.72
N PRO A 768 32.32 5.06 -1.33
CA PRO A 768 32.61 6.23 -2.13
C PRO A 768 33.58 5.89 -3.27
N VAL A 769 33.28 6.43 -4.45
CA VAL A 769 34.04 6.29 -5.69
C VAL A 769 34.68 7.62 -6.10
N ASP A 770 35.56 7.58 -7.09
CA ASP A 770 36.06 8.78 -7.77
C ASP A 770 35.07 9.21 -8.86
N PRO A 771 34.29 10.30 -8.70
CA PRO A 771 33.28 10.72 -9.67
C PRO A 771 33.89 11.21 -11.01
N THR A 772 35.22 11.37 -11.09
CA THR A 772 35.93 11.69 -12.33
C THR A 772 36.27 10.45 -13.17
N LYS A 773 36.06 9.25 -12.63
CA LYS A 773 36.36 7.96 -13.28
C LYS A 773 35.11 7.15 -13.55
N GLU A 774 35.08 6.44 -14.67
CA GLU A 774 33.99 5.50 -14.96
C GLU A 774 34.24 4.15 -14.26
N VAL A 775 33.28 3.70 -13.45
CA VAL A 775 33.34 2.38 -12.80
C VAL A 775 33.19 1.27 -13.84
N GLU A 776 34.09 0.29 -13.80
CA GLU A 776 34.06 -0.93 -14.61
C GLU A 776 33.29 -2.05 -13.89
N SER A 777 33.57 -2.24 -12.60
CA SER A 777 32.95 -3.27 -11.76
C SER A 777 33.17 -3.02 -10.27
N VAL A 778 32.26 -3.54 -9.45
CA VAL A 778 32.48 -3.77 -8.01
C VAL A 778 32.87 -5.23 -7.82
N VAL A 779 33.92 -5.48 -7.05
CA VAL A 779 34.49 -6.81 -6.80
C VAL A 779 34.67 -7.07 -5.31
N GLY A 780 34.45 -8.31 -4.89
CA GLY A 780 34.89 -8.81 -3.58
C GLY A 780 36.11 -9.70 -3.72
N ILE A 781 36.88 -9.85 -2.65
CA ILE A 781 38.00 -10.77 -2.56
C ILE A 781 37.84 -11.59 -1.29
N GLY A 782 37.55 -12.88 -1.45
CA GLY A 782 37.43 -13.82 -0.34
C GLY A 782 38.77 -14.14 0.32
N GLU A 783 38.74 -14.73 1.51
CA GLU A 783 39.94 -15.10 2.29
C GLU A 783 40.86 -16.09 1.57
N ASP A 784 40.33 -16.87 0.63
CA ASP A 784 41.08 -17.78 -0.24
C ASP A 784 41.73 -17.09 -1.46
N GLY A 785 41.56 -15.77 -1.58
CA GLY A 785 42.09 -14.94 -2.67
C GLY A 785 41.29 -14.99 -3.97
N LYS A 786 40.14 -15.67 -4.03
CA LYS A 786 39.25 -15.62 -5.21
C LYS A 786 38.60 -14.24 -5.34
N VAL A 787 38.44 -13.80 -6.59
CA VAL A 787 37.72 -12.56 -6.94
C VAL A 787 36.31 -12.91 -7.39
N GLU A 788 35.33 -12.23 -6.81
CA GLU A 788 33.91 -12.25 -7.17
C GLU A 788 33.50 -10.88 -7.73
N THR A 789 32.32 -10.77 -8.35
CA THR A 789 31.84 -9.52 -8.98
C THR A 789 30.38 -9.29 -8.64
N TYR A 790 30.07 -8.09 -8.17
CA TYR A 790 28.75 -7.69 -7.69
C TYR A 790 27.98 -6.89 -8.75
N GLN A 791 26.66 -7.08 -8.75
CA GLN A 791 25.75 -6.10 -9.32
C GLN A 791 25.70 -4.87 -8.40
N PHE A 792 25.69 -3.67 -8.98
CA PHE A 792 25.79 -2.43 -8.23
C PHE A 792 24.94 -1.32 -8.85
N SER A 793 24.53 -0.36 -8.03
CA SER A 793 23.96 0.92 -8.45
C SER A 793 24.95 2.06 -8.16
N LEU A 794 24.86 3.13 -8.97
CA LEU A 794 25.51 4.42 -8.71
C LEU A 794 24.43 5.42 -8.28
N ASN A 795 24.76 6.31 -7.35
CA ASN A 795 23.87 7.39 -6.95
C ASN A 795 23.83 8.53 -8.00
N GLU A 796 22.86 9.46 -7.89
CA GLU A 796 22.59 10.48 -8.92
C GLU A 796 23.82 11.35 -9.27
N ASP A 797 24.70 11.67 -8.30
CA ASP A 797 25.94 12.45 -8.52
C ASP A 797 27.18 11.60 -8.87
N LYS A 798 27.05 10.27 -8.90
CA LYS A 798 28.12 9.28 -9.12
C LYS A 798 29.28 9.35 -8.13
N SER A 799 29.09 9.91 -6.93
CA SER A 799 30.11 9.90 -5.86
C SER A 799 30.13 8.63 -5.03
N LYS A 800 29.08 7.79 -5.10
CA LYS A 800 28.94 6.54 -4.34
C LYS A 800 28.44 5.39 -5.21
N VAL A 801 28.88 4.19 -4.85
CA VAL A 801 28.42 2.91 -5.40
C VAL A 801 27.81 2.05 -4.30
N THR A 802 26.68 1.40 -4.58
CA THR A 802 25.92 0.60 -3.63
C THR A 802 25.70 -0.82 -4.17
N PHE A 803 25.88 -1.84 -3.33
CA PHE A 803 25.70 -3.25 -3.65
C PHE A 803 25.28 -4.03 -2.40
N THR A 804 24.86 -5.29 -2.55
CA THR A 804 24.42 -6.15 -1.43
C THR A 804 25.30 -7.38 -1.31
N THR A 805 25.69 -7.76 -0.09
CA THR A 805 26.44 -9.00 0.20
C THR A 805 25.94 -9.70 1.47
N ASN A 806 26.28 -10.97 1.66
CA ASN A 806 25.91 -11.84 2.80
C ASN A 806 27.13 -12.29 3.63
N HIS A 807 28.29 -11.72 3.36
CA HIS A 807 29.53 -11.97 4.06
C HIS A 807 30.35 -10.68 4.12
N PHE A 808 31.42 -10.66 4.92
CA PHE A 808 32.30 -9.50 5.01
C PHE A 808 33.73 -9.89 4.65
N SER A 809 34.28 -9.19 3.66
CA SER A 809 35.61 -9.40 3.10
C SER A 809 36.17 -8.08 2.55
N SER A 810 37.16 -8.15 1.65
CA SER A 810 37.74 -6.98 1.01
C SER A 810 37.00 -6.60 -0.28
N TYR A 811 36.34 -5.43 -0.29
CA TYR A 811 35.52 -4.95 -1.41
C TYR A 811 36.16 -3.76 -2.14
N GLY A 812 36.16 -3.83 -3.47
CA GLY A 812 36.85 -2.88 -4.33
C GLY A 812 36.05 -2.42 -5.54
N VAL A 813 36.36 -1.20 -5.96
CA VAL A 813 35.81 -0.56 -7.15
C VAL A 813 36.93 -0.49 -8.19
N VAL A 814 36.70 -1.12 -9.33
CA VAL A 814 37.59 -1.08 -10.50
C VAL A 814 37.14 0.03 -11.43
N TYR A 815 38.09 0.82 -11.93
CA TYR A 815 37.84 1.90 -12.89
C TYR A 815 38.31 1.53 -14.29
N LYS A 816 37.55 1.94 -15.31
CA LYS A 816 37.92 1.71 -16.71
C LYS A 816 39.22 2.46 -17.02
N THR A 817 40.25 1.71 -17.39
CA THR A 817 41.56 2.30 -17.71
C THR A 817 41.52 2.99 -19.08
N ALA A 818 41.78 4.30 -19.11
CA ALA A 818 41.84 5.05 -20.36
C ALA A 818 42.89 4.46 -21.32
N ALA A 819 42.49 4.22 -22.58
CA ALA A 819 43.34 3.56 -23.56
C ALA A 819 44.59 4.40 -23.89
N LYS A 820 45.78 3.87 -23.57
CA LYS A 820 47.05 4.45 -24.02
C LYS A 820 47.14 4.37 -25.54
N VAL A 821 47.24 5.52 -26.18
CA VAL A 821 47.61 5.61 -27.60
C VAL A 821 49.10 5.34 -27.71
N GLU A 822 49.49 4.08 -27.92
CA GLU A 822 50.88 3.71 -28.21
C GLU A 822 51.21 4.00 -29.68
N GLU A 823 52.12 4.95 -29.89
CA GLU A 823 52.60 5.35 -31.22
C GLU A 823 53.50 4.25 -31.83
N LYS A 824 52.91 3.40 -32.67
CA LYS A 824 53.62 2.28 -33.30
C LYS A 824 54.68 2.76 -34.30
N THR A 825 55.94 2.63 -33.92
CA THR A 825 57.05 2.61 -34.89
C THR A 825 57.03 1.27 -35.66
N GLU A 826 57.00 1.32 -37.00
CA GLU A 826 56.98 0.09 -37.81
C GLU A 826 58.29 -0.71 -37.75
N SER A 827 58.19 -2.04 -37.69
CA SER A 827 59.15 -2.92 -38.38
C SER A 827 58.46 -4.20 -38.88
N LYS A 828 58.84 -4.66 -40.07
CA LYS A 828 58.15 -5.75 -40.80
C LYS A 828 58.72 -7.12 -40.46
N LYS A 829 57.85 -8.11 -40.22
CA LYS A 829 58.04 -9.50 -40.68
C LYS A 829 56.73 -10.30 -40.70
N LEU A 830 56.68 -11.29 -41.59
CA LEU A 830 55.56 -12.23 -41.80
C LEU A 830 55.84 -13.57 -41.07
N PRO A 831 54.83 -14.45 -40.90
CA PRO A 831 54.78 -15.38 -39.76
C PRO A 831 55.42 -16.76 -39.99
N SER A 832 55.50 -17.54 -38.92
CA SER A 832 55.70 -19.00 -38.94
C SER A 832 54.58 -19.70 -38.17
N THR A 833 54.09 -20.81 -38.70
CA THR A 833 53.08 -21.69 -38.09
C THR A 833 53.66 -22.55 -36.94
N GLY A 834 52.83 -22.96 -35.97
CA GLY A 834 53.29 -23.73 -34.81
C GLY A 834 52.24 -24.27 -33.83
N GLN A 835 51.47 -25.28 -34.27
CA GLN A 835 50.84 -26.35 -33.46
C GLN A 835 49.63 -26.11 -32.52
N THR A 836 48.66 -27.03 -32.69
CA THR A 836 47.77 -27.68 -31.68
C THR A 836 46.79 -26.86 -30.86
N ILE A 837 45.55 -26.84 -31.36
CA ILE A 837 44.30 -26.73 -30.58
C ILE A 837 44.15 -27.96 -29.67
N SER A 838 43.62 -27.74 -28.45
CA SER A 838 42.74 -28.71 -27.76
C SER A 838 41.42 -28.00 -27.47
N MET A 839 40.29 -28.71 -27.56
CA MET A 839 38.98 -28.08 -27.84
C MET A 839 37.89 -28.52 -26.86
N VAL A 840 37.51 -27.62 -25.94
CA VAL A 840 36.30 -27.68 -25.11
C VAL A 840 35.79 -26.24 -24.91
N GLY A 841 34.49 -25.98 -25.12
CA GLY A 841 33.86 -24.66 -24.89
C GLY A 841 33.49 -23.87 -26.16
N ILE A 842 32.39 -24.27 -26.82
CA ILE A 842 31.89 -23.74 -28.11
C ILE A 842 30.34 -23.78 -28.05
N ILE A 843 29.56 -22.74 -28.36
CA ILE A 843 29.87 -21.35 -28.76
C ILE A 843 28.72 -20.39 -28.33
N GLY A 844 28.98 -19.07 -28.25
CA GLY A 844 27.92 -18.04 -28.19
C GLY A 844 28.35 -16.74 -27.48
N GLY A 845 28.29 -15.59 -28.18
CA GLY A 845 28.42 -14.27 -27.52
C GLY A 845 29.09 -13.14 -28.30
N VAL A 846 29.95 -13.41 -29.29
CA VAL A 846 30.81 -12.37 -29.92
C VAL A 846 30.63 -12.25 -31.44
N LEU A 847 29.37 -12.25 -31.93
CA LEU A 847 29.08 -12.14 -33.37
C LEU A 847 27.84 -11.29 -33.74
N ILE A 848 27.24 -10.55 -32.80
CA ILE A 848 26.08 -9.68 -33.07
C ILE A 848 26.45 -8.18 -33.01
N SER A 849 27.29 -7.78 -32.06
CA SER A 849 27.75 -6.39 -31.90
C SER A 849 28.59 -5.86 -33.08
N ALA A 850 29.38 -6.73 -33.73
CA ALA A 850 30.20 -6.35 -34.89
C ALA A 850 29.39 -6.14 -36.18
N LEU A 851 28.30 -6.88 -36.38
CA LEU A 851 27.44 -6.74 -37.56
C LEU A 851 26.46 -5.56 -37.43
N GLY A 852 25.91 -5.32 -36.24
CA GLY A 852 25.01 -4.18 -36.00
C GLY A 852 25.66 -2.83 -36.28
N PHE A 853 26.92 -2.63 -35.87
CA PHE A 853 27.61 -1.35 -36.07
C PHE A 853 27.96 -1.07 -37.54
N ALA A 854 28.31 -2.11 -38.32
CA ALA A 854 28.51 -1.98 -39.76
C ALA A 854 27.20 -1.57 -40.46
N PHE A 855 26.08 -2.25 -40.16
CA PHE A 855 24.78 -1.97 -40.78
C PHE A 855 24.25 -0.57 -40.45
N TYR A 856 24.53 -0.05 -39.25
CA TYR A 856 24.16 1.31 -38.84
C TYR A 856 24.95 2.40 -39.60
N VAL A 857 26.24 2.17 -39.88
CA VAL A 857 27.10 3.14 -40.60
C VAL A 857 26.81 3.15 -42.10
N GLU A 858 26.57 1.99 -42.73
CA GLU A 858 26.27 1.89 -44.17
C GLU A 858 24.98 2.64 -44.52
N LYS A 859 23.90 2.40 -43.74
CA LYS A 859 22.57 2.98 -43.99
C LYS A 859 22.55 4.52 -43.84
N ARG A 860 23.49 5.11 -43.10
CA ARG A 860 23.61 6.57 -42.94
C ARG A 860 24.33 7.27 -44.09
N LYS A 861 24.95 6.54 -45.03
CA LYS A 861 25.58 7.10 -46.24
C LYS A 861 24.66 7.09 -47.48
N GLN A 862 23.66 6.22 -47.56
CA GLN A 862 22.78 6.14 -48.73
C GLN A 862 21.61 7.15 -48.71
N ASN A 863 21.28 7.74 -47.56
CA ASN A 863 20.26 8.80 -47.47
C ASN A 863 20.83 10.24 -47.64
N LYS A 864 21.97 10.39 -48.32
CA LYS A 864 22.51 11.68 -48.82
C LYS A 864 23.23 11.50 -50.17
N ALA A 865 22.50 11.01 -51.16
CA ALA A 865 22.80 11.08 -52.59
C ALA A 865 21.48 11.22 -53.35
#